data_AF-A0AAN9JXD7-F1
#
_entry.id   AF-A0AAN9JXD7-F1
#
_cell.length_a   1.000
_cell.length_b   1.000
_cell.length_c   1.000
_cell.angle_alpha   90.00
_cell.angle_beta   90.00
_cell.angle_gamma   90.00
#
_symmetry.space_group_name_H-M   'P 1'
#
loop_
_entity.id
_entity.type
_entity.pdbx_description
1 polymer ?
#
loop_
_entity_poly.entity_id
_entity_poly.type
_entity_poly.pdbx_seq_one_letter_code
_entity_poly.pdbx_strand_id
1 'polypeptide(L)'
;MAKQQIFRAVASSSNSYSMESSKAYDVFLSFQGEDTRRNFTSHLYEALIQKKVETFRDSEELKKGNEISPSLIKAIKNSHVSVVIFSENYASSKWCLAELTKILECKKEQGQVVIPVFYNIDPSHVRKQTKSYKQAFAKHEQDTKCNKDELQIWKAALIEAANLAGWDSQTYRTEPEFIKDIVTDILQKLNLKYPTELKGLVGIEGNYAQLESLLEIGSREVRMIGIWGMGGIDPGRRSRLWRHEEVCDVLKHNRGTDAVEGITLDLSKLTEDLYLRSDSFSEMTKMRLLNIIHGNYLTNRTFMVYLPNGLDSLSDELRYLCWENFCLESLPSNFCAKHLVELHMRNSNLKKLWDGVQNLVNLNAVDLSNSKNLVAVPDLSRATNLEKVDLKHCYNLQVLPYKFDQLLSLTYLNLSRTNIEMLPANIKNLSKLKWLMLEDCKKLLSLPELPPSLEKLDASNCISLDTNSTQQMVVEHMLRRSIYHDFMDSYCDCFWFPEEHVLNNFQFHEGRSSITIPYLHKSDMRGFIYYYIFKGGIGDILVDYIYDAFFRCKESGYMFSCPVVFKDFISKHVLFFYEDISNMKKVNEAYDHCCNRTIDFHLVECMKGYDYAHRVVKGCGAIPVYASELGLDMLGGSSKNCF
;
A
#
# COMPACT_ATOMS: atom_id res chain seq x y z
N MET A 1 -28.28 2.98 21.75
CA MET A 1 -27.14 3.36 22.62
C MET A 1 -25.91 3.86 21.84
N ALA A 2 -25.67 3.41 20.60
CA ALA A 2 -24.49 3.78 19.78
C ALA A 2 -24.49 5.19 19.13
N LYS A 3 -25.63 5.90 19.03
CA LYS A 3 -25.72 7.18 18.28
C LYS A 3 -25.04 8.40 18.92
N GLN A 4 -24.69 8.38 20.22
CA GLN A 4 -24.13 9.56 20.92
C GLN A 4 -22.71 9.38 21.46
N GLN A 5 -22.20 8.14 21.60
CA GLN A 5 -20.82 7.92 22.06
C GLN A 5 -19.77 8.08 20.94
N ILE A 6 -20.17 7.94 19.67
CA ILE A 6 -19.27 8.12 18.52
C ILE A 6 -18.90 9.61 18.32
N PHE A 7 -19.77 10.56 18.72
CA PHE A 7 -19.55 11.99 18.45
C PHE A 7 -18.62 12.70 19.45
N ARG A 8 -18.45 12.20 20.69
CA ARG A 8 -17.55 12.84 21.66
C ARG A 8 -16.06 12.52 21.45
N ALA A 9 -15.73 11.44 20.71
CA ALA A 9 -14.33 11.06 20.47
C ALA A 9 -13.70 11.73 19.23
N VAL A 10 -14.50 12.39 18.38
CA VAL A 10 -14.01 13.02 17.12
C VAL A 10 -13.86 14.55 17.26
N ALA A 11 -14.40 15.16 18.33
CA ALA A 11 -14.38 16.60 18.53
C ALA A 11 -13.10 17.17 19.19
N SER A 12 -12.06 16.35 19.45
CA SER A 12 -10.83 16.83 20.10
C SER A 12 -9.70 17.22 19.13
N SER A 13 -9.95 17.34 17.83
CA SER A 13 -8.99 17.92 16.89
C SER A 13 -9.62 19.06 16.08
N SER A 14 -9.53 20.25 16.67
CA SER A 14 -9.45 21.59 16.07
C SER A 14 -10.51 21.98 15.03
N ASN A 15 -11.40 22.91 15.43
CA ASN A 15 -11.58 24.17 14.70
C ASN A 15 -12.19 25.24 15.60
N SER A 16 -11.49 26.37 15.72
CA SER A 16 -11.96 27.59 16.39
C SER A 16 -12.84 28.38 15.42
N TYR A 17 -14.15 28.21 15.54
CA TYR A 17 -15.15 29.14 15.00
C TYR A 17 -16.18 29.42 16.11
N SER A 18 -16.62 30.67 16.19
CA SER A 18 -17.33 31.30 17.31
C SER A 18 -18.43 30.43 17.93
N MET A 19 -18.22 30.03 19.19
CA MET A 19 -19.25 29.43 20.05
C MET A 19 -20.38 30.44 20.27
N GLU A 20 -21.49 30.29 19.54
CA GLU A 20 -22.78 30.67 20.12
C GLU A 20 -23.05 29.75 21.31
N SER A 21 -23.36 30.33 22.46
CA SER A 21 -23.37 29.64 23.75
C SER A 21 -24.21 28.36 23.71
N SER A 22 -23.58 27.20 23.96
CA SER A 22 -24.30 25.94 24.13
C SER A 22 -25.26 26.08 25.31
N LYS A 23 -26.56 26.07 25.02
CA LYS A 23 -27.61 25.99 26.04
C LYS A 23 -27.42 24.71 26.87
N ALA A 24 -27.67 24.80 28.17
CA ALA A 24 -27.34 23.76 29.15
C ALA A 24 -28.41 22.67 29.30
N TYR A 25 -29.59 22.87 28.73
CA TYR A 25 -30.69 21.91 28.73
C TYR A 25 -31.39 21.90 27.36
N ASP A 26 -31.90 20.75 26.96
CA ASP A 26 -32.76 20.61 25.79
C ASP A 26 -34.18 21.08 26.11
N VAL A 27 -34.72 20.64 27.25
CA VAL A 27 -36.11 20.85 27.65
C VAL A 27 -36.21 21.42 29.06
N PHE A 28 -37.05 22.43 29.25
CA PHE A 28 -37.53 22.89 30.56
C PHE A 28 -38.98 22.45 30.78
N LEU A 29 -39.28 21.83 31.91
CA LEU A 29 -40.66 21.46 32.29
C LEU A 29 -41.21 22.43 33.33
N SER A 30 -42.25 23.19 32.98
CA SER A 30 -43.03 24.03 33.91
C SER A 30 -44.37 23.35 34.22
N PHE A 31 -44.68 23.16 35.50
CA PHE A 31 -45.86 22.41 35.94
C PHE A 31 -46.24 22.74 37.38
N GLN A 32 -47.49 22.47 37.75
CA GLN A 32 -47.93 22.55 39.14
C GLN A 32 -47.60 21.25 39.88
N GLY A 33 -46.71 21.35 40.87
CA GLY A 33 -46.18 20.20 41.61
C GLY A 33 -47.24 19.33 42.26
N GLU A 34 -48.24 19.95 42.88
CA GLU A 34 -49.34 19.26 43.56
C GLU A 34 -50.22 18.44 42.61
N ASP A 35 -50.36 18.87 41.36
CA ASP A 35 -51.25 18.23 40.39
C ASP A 35 -50.57 17.07 39.64
N THR A 36 -49.35 17.32 39.12
CA THR A 36 -48.77 16.42 38.10
C THR A 36 -47.40 15.81 38.43
N ARG A 37 -46.76 16.18 39.55
CA ARG A 37 -45.36 15.77 39.83
C ARG A 37 -45.16 14.26 39.87
N ARG A 38 -46.06 13.54 40.56
CA ARG A 38 -45.91 12.10 40.87
C ARG A 38 -46.60 11.18 39.85
N ASN A 39 -47.24 11.74 38.83
CA ASN A 39 -47.96 11.01 37.80
C ASN A 39 -47.43 11.42 36.41
N PHE A 40 -48.23 12.07 35.57
CA PHE A 40 -47.94 12.52 34.22
C PHE A 40 -46.57 13.17 34.04
N THR A 41 -46.19 14.18 34.85
CA THR A 41 -44.90 14.87 34.69
C THR A 41 -43.72 13.94 34.99
N SER A 42 -43.86 12.99 35.91
CA SER A 42 -42.81 12.00 36.18
C SER A 42 -42.60 11.05 35.01
N HIS A 43 -43.69 10.59 34.38
CA HIS A 43 -43.64 9.70 33.23
C HIS A 43 -43.13 10.41 31.97
N LEU A 44 -43.54 11.66 31.75
CA LEU A 44 -43.02 12.49 30.66
C LEU A 44 -41.52 12.76 30.83
N TYR A 45 -41.09 13.11 32.04
CA TYR A 45 -39.68 13.31 32.35
C TYR A 45 -38.87 12.04 32.09
N GLU A 46 -39.32 10.90 32.61
CA GLU A 46 -38.65 9.61 32.41
C GLU A 46 -38.57 9.24 30.92
N ALA A 47 -39.64 9.46 30.16
CA ALA A 47 -39.66 9.22 28.72
C ALA A 47 -38.66 10.10 27.95
N LEU A 48 -38.48 11.36 28.36
CA LEU A 48 -37.47 12.27 27.79
C LEU A 48 -36.04 11.82 28.13
N ILE A 49 -35.79 11.42 29.38
CA ILE A 49 -34.49 10.90 29.82
C ILE A 49 -34.13 9.60 29.08
N GLN A 50 -35.09 8.69 28.88
CA GLN A 50 -34.90 7.46 28.08
C GLN A 50 -34.52 7.75 26.62
N LYS A 51 -34.96 8.89 26.07
CA LYS A 51 -34.57 9.39 24.75
C LYS A 51 -33.29 10.23 24.77
N LYS A 52 -32.60 10.33 25.91
CA LYS A 52 -31.39 11.11 26.13
C LYS A 52 -31.55 12.61 25.85
N VAL A 53 -32.72 13.15 26.17
CA VAL A 53 -33.02 14.59 26.11
C VAL A 53 -32.68 15.19 27.47
N GLU A 54 -31.70 16.11 27.51
CA GLU A 54 -31.30 16.77 28.75
C GLU A 54 -32.43 17.68 29.24
N THR A 55 -33.15 17.23 30.27
CA THR A 55 -34.39 17.88 30.71
C THR A 55 -34.20 18.46 32.11
N PHE A 56 -34.43 19.76 32.24
CA PHE A 56 -34.57 20.41 33.54
C PHE A 56 -36.01 20.21 34.03
N ARG A 57 -36.15 19.51 35.16
CA ARG A 57 -37.40 19.37 35.88
C ARG A 57 -37.24 20.09 37.21
N ASP A 58 -38.03 21.13 37.43
CA ASP A 58 -37.98 21.87 38.68
C ASP A 58 -38.22 20.93 39.88
N SER A 59 -37.25 20.84 40.78
CA SER A 59 -37.33 20.04 42.00
C SER A 59 -37.73 20.97 43.15
N GLU A 60 -38.94 20.78 43.67
CA GLU A 60 -39.52 21.50 44.82
C GLU A 60 -38.81 21.20 46.16
N GLU A 61 -37.49 21.18 46.20
CA GLU A 61 -36.72 21.22 47.46
C GLU A 61 -36.17 22.62 47.75
N LEU A 62 -36.40 23.60 46.88
CA LEU A 62 -36.07 25.00 47.14
C LEU A 62 -37.26 25.74 47.80
N LYS A 63 -37.04 26.09 49.07
CA LYS A 63 -37.95 26.71 50.05
C LYS A 63 -38.92 27.77 49.48
N LYS A 64 -40.17 27.71 49.96
CA LYS A 64 -41.26 28.70 49.78
C LYS A 64 -40.76 30.15 49.86
N GLY A 65 -40.58 30.78 48.71
CA GLY A 65 -40.32 32.20 48.51
C GLY A 65 -41.07 32.68 47.27
N ASN A 66 -41.49 33.95 47.25
CA ASN A 66 -42.35 34.51 46.20
C ASN A 66 -41.62 34.86 44.89
N GLU A 67 -40.30 34.67 44.82
CA GLU A 67 -39.44 35.10 43.70
C GLU A 67 -38.71 33.92 43.06
N ILE A 68 -38.77 33.83 41.73
CA ILE A 68 -38.06 32.81 40.95
C ILE A 68 -36.56 32.87 41.25
N SER A 69 -35.96 31.73 41.62
CA SER A 69 -34.52 31.69 41.90
C SER A 69 -33.68 32.08 40.65
N PRO A 70 -32.54 32.78 40.81
CA PRO A 70 -31.65 33.10 39.68
C PRO A 70 -31.19 31.85 38.90
N SER A 71 -31.06 30.71 39.59
CA SER A 71 -30.78 29.39 39.00
C SER A 71 -31.89 28.92 38.06
N LEU A 72 -33.15 29.13 38.43
CA LEU A 72 -34.30 28.71 37.63
C LEU A 72 -34.50 29.62 36.42
N ILE A 73 -34.34 30.94 36.57
CA ILE A 73 -34.32 31.88 35.43
C ILE A 73 -33.23 31.49 34.44
N LYS A 74 -32.05 31.10 34.95
CA LYS A 74 -30.95 30.61 34.11
C LYS A 74 -31.31 29.31 33.40
N ALA A 75 -31.98 28.37 34.07
CA ALA A 75 -32.44 27.12 33.45
C ALA A 75 -33.44 27.37 32.31
N ILE A 76 -34.41 28.28 32.50
CA ILE A 76 -35.38 28.67 31.47
C ILE A 76 -34.65 29.27 30.26
N LYS A 77 -33.78 30.26 30.46
CA LYS A 77 -32.99 30.90 29.39
C LYS A 77 -32.13 29.88 28.64
N ASN A 78 -31.52 28.96 29.38
CA ASN A 78 -30.61 27.95 28.86
C ASN A 78 -31.31 26.68 28.37
N SER A 79 -32.62 26.71 28.12
CA SER A 79 -33.37 25.59 27.53
C SER A 79 -33.81 25.88 26.09
N HIS A 80 -33.84 24.87 25.21
CA HIS A 80 -34.27 25.05 23.81
C HIS A 80 -35.78 25.07 23.66
N VAL A 81 -36.42 24.14 24.35
CA VAL A 81 -37.87 23.93 24.39
C VAL A 81 -38.32 24.11 25.83
N SER A 82 -39.41 24.85 26.04
CA SER A 82 -40.13 24.89 27.31
C SER A 82 -41.49 24.22 27.13
N VAL A 83 -41.75 23.19 27.92
CA VAL A 83 -43.04 22.49 27.96
C VAL A 83 -43.80 23.01 29.17
N VAL A 84 -44.98 23.59 28.93
CA VAL A 84 -45.83 24.16 29.98
C VAL A 84 -47.03 23.24 30.17
N ILE A 85 -47.10 22.58 31.33
CA ILE A 85 -48.15 21.62 31.66
C ILE A 85 -49.23 22.34 32.46
N PHE A 86 -50.28 22.78 31.77
CA PHE A 86 -51.46 23.38 32.37
C PHE A 86 -52.34 22.29 33.00
N SER A 87 -52.61 22.45 34.29
CA SER A 87 -53.46 21.59 35.11
C SER A 87 -54.49 22.45 35.87
N GLU A 88 -55.42 21.80 36.57
CA GLU A 88 -56.52 22.49 37.26
C GLU A 88 -56.06 23.63 38.18
N ASN A 89 -54.96 23.45 38.92
CA ASN A 89 -54.48 24.41 39.92
C ASN A 89 -53.24 25.20 39.49
N TYR A 90 -52.83 25.14 38.21
CA TYR A 90 -51.63 25.83 37.73
C TYR A 90 -51.64 27.33 38.05
N ALA A 91 -52.76 28.02 37.80
CA ALA A 91 -52.88 29.46 38.08
C ALA A 91 -52.95 29.81 39.57
N SER A 92 -53.13 28.83 40.47
CA SER A 92 -53.08 29.06 41.92
C SER A 92 -51.66 29.33 42.42
N SER A 93 -50.64 28.90 41.66
CA SER A 93 -49.23 29.11 41.99
C SER A 93 -48.68 30.37 41.33
N LYS A 94 -48.30 31.36 42.16
CA LYS A 94 -47.59 32.56 41.68
C LYS A 94 -46.26 32.21 40.99
N TRP A 95 -45.62 31.13 41.46
CA TRP A 95 -44.37 30.63 40.88
C TRP A 95 -44.58 30.15 39.43
N CYS A 96 -45.58 29.29 39.20
CA CYS A 96 -45.90 28.79 37.85
C CYS A 96 -46.31 29.92 36.89
N LEU A 97 -46.99 30.95 37.40
CA LEU A 97 -47.34 32.14 36.61
C LEU A 97 -46.11 32.98 36.25
N ALA A 98 -45.18 33.16 37.20
CA ALA A 98 -43.95 33.89 36.97
C ALA A 98 -43.01 33.13 36.01
N GLU A 99 -42.89 31.80 36.13
CA GLU A 99 -42.18 30.95 35.18
C GLU A 99 -42.74 31.10 33.77
N LEU A 100 -44.08 31.06 33.63
CA LEU A 100 -44.73 31.20 32.33
C LEU A 100 -44.40 32.54 31.67
N THR A 101 -44.44 33.63 32.44
CA THR A 101 -44.05 34.96 31.94
C THR A 101 -42.60 34.95 31.44
N LYS A 102 -41.67 34.35 32.21
CA LYS A 102 -40.26 34.25 31.81
C LYS A 102 -40.06 33.40 30.56
N ILE A 103 -40.78 32.28 30.44
CA ILE A 103 -40.75 31.40 29.26
C ILE A 103 -41.20 32.16 28.00
N LEU A 104 -42.29 32.93 28.10
CA LEU A 104 -42.79 33.71 26.96
C LEU A 104 -41.88 34.90 26.61
N GLU A 105 -41.22 35.50 27.59
CA GLU A 105 -40.16 36.48 27.35
C GLU A 105 -39.01 35.83 26.54
N CYS A 106 -38.52 34.67 26.97
CA CYS A 106 -37.48 33.92 26.24
C CYS A 106 -37.94 33.44 24.86
N LYS A 107 -39.23 33.15 24.67
CA LYS A 107 -39.81 32.89 23.34
C LYS A 107 -39.67 34.10 22.42
N LYS A 108 -40.00 35.29 22.91
CA LYS A 108 -39.94 36.55 22.13
C LYS A 108 -38.51 37.01 21.87
N GLU A 109 -37.65 36.95 22.88
CA GLU A 109 -36.28 37.46 22.80
C GLU A 109 -35.29 36.49 22.16
N GLN A 110 -35.46 35.18 22.36
CA GLN A 110 -34.45 34.17 22.00
C GLN A 110 -34.99 33.07 21.08
N GLY A 111 -36.22 33.21 20.57
CA GLY A 111 -36.85 32.19 19.74
C GLY A 111 -36.97 30.83 20.44
N GLN A 112 -37.13 30.82 21.77
CA GLN A 112 -37.35 29.59 22.52
C GLN A 112 -38.68 28.94 22.07
N VAL A 113 -38.66 27.63 21.85
CA VAL A 113 -39.86 26.89 21.47
C VAL A 113 -40.70 26.66 22.72
N VAL A 114 -42.00 26.92 22.64
CA VAL A 114 -42.92 26.73 23.77
C VAL A 114 -44.03 25.78 23.34
N ILE A 115 -44.23 24.72 24.13
CA ILE A 115 -45.23 23.67 23.87
C ILE A 115 -46.20 23.64 25.06
N PRO A 116 -47.45 24.12 24.90
CA PRO A 116 -48.45 23.94 25.94
C PRO A 116 -49.02 22.52 25.93
N VAL A 117 -49.19 21.95 27.11
CA VAL A 117 -49.82 20.65 27.36
C VAL A 117 -50.97 20.88 28.33
N PHE A 118 -52.20 20.62 27.90
CA PHE A 118 -53.42 20.78 28.69
C PHE A 118 -53.79 19.42 29.31
N TYR A 119 -53.43 19.23 30.57
CA TYR A 119 -53.64 17.99 31.32
C TYR A 119 -54.90 18.06 32.16
N ASN A 120 -55.91 17.27 31.81
CA ASN A 120 -57.25 17.23 32.40
C ASN A 120 -57.92 18.61 32.53
N ILE A 121 -57.60 19.54 31.61
CA ILE A 121 -58.19 20.87 31.57
C ILE A 121 -58.49 21.30 30.13
N ASP A 122 -59.66 21.93 29.94
CA ASP A 122 -60.02 22.53 28.65
C ASP A 122 -59.17 23.79 28.38
N PRO A 123 -58.49 23.89 27.21
CA PRO A 123 -57.68 25.05 26.86
C PRO A 123 -58.41 26.40 26.96
N SER A 124 -59.74 26.42 26.77
CA SER A 124 -60.56 27.63 26.89
C SER A 124 -60.61 28.16 28.33
N HIS A 125 -60.50 27.31 29.35
CA HIS A 125 -60.45 27.76 30.75
C HIS A 125 -59.13 28.44 31.07
N VAL A 126 -58.03 27.97 30.48
CA VAL A 126 -56.71 28.63 30.56
C VAL A 126 -56.75 29.97 29.82
N ARG A 127 -57.31 29.99 28.59
CA ARG A 127 -57.35 31.17 27.72
C ARG A 127 -58.28 32.27 28.21
N LYS A 128 -59.45 31.93 28.77
CA LYS A 128 -60.46 32.90 29.25
C LYS A 128 -60.40 33.09 30.77
N GLN A 129 -59.49 32.40 31.46
CA GLN A 129 -59.36 32.37 32.92
C GLN A 129 -60.70 32.10 33.63
N THR A 130 -61.39 31.04 33.21
CA THR A 130 -62.68 30.59 33.78
C THR A 130 -62.49 29.43 34.78
N LYS A 131 -63.54 29.08 35.54
CA LYS A 131 -63.52 28.01 36.56
C LYS A 131 -62.39 28.19 37.61
N SER A 132 -61.54 27.17 37.81
CA SER A 132 -60.46 27.18 38.81
C SER A 132 -59.49 28.35 38.62
N TYR A 133 -59.22 28.74 37.36
CA TYR A 133 -58.37 29.88 37.04
C TYR A 133 -59.02 31.20 37.48
N LYS A 134 -60.35 31.36 37.32
CA LYS A 134 -61.08 32.53 37.82
C LYS A 134 -60.96 32.65 39.34
N GLN A 135 -61.11 31.52 40.04
CA GLN A 135 -60.99 31.46 41.50
C GLN A 135 -59.56 31.77 41.96
N ALA A 136 -58.55 31.27 41.25
CA ALA A 136 -57.15 31.56 41.53
C ALA A 136 -56.84 33.06 41.41
N PHE A 137 -57.28 33.72 40.32
CA PHE A 137 -57.08 35.16 40.16
C PHE A 137 -57.86 36.00 41.18
N ALA A 138 -59.07 35.59 41.58
CA ALA A 138 -59.80 36.26 42.66
C ALA A 138 -59.04 36.20 44.00
N LYS A 139 -58.35 35.09 44.28
CA LYS A 139 -57.48 34.96 45.47
C LYS A 139 -56.23 35.84 45.36
N HIS A 140 -55.58 35.90 44.18
CA HIS A 140 -54.40 36.75 44.00
C HIS A 140 -54.74 38.25 44.05
N GLU A 141 -55.94 38.65 43.61
CA GLU A 141 -56.44 40.03 43.72
C GLU A 141 -56.68 40.47 45.17
N GLN A 142 -56.90 39.52 46.09
CA GLN A 142 -57.06 39.78 47.52
C GLN A 142 -55.73 39.77 48.29
N ASP A 143 -54.64 39.31 47.66
CA ASP A 143 -53.33 39.23 48.31
C ASP A 143 -52.57 40.56 48.21
N THR A 144 -52.37 41.21 49.36
CA THR A 144 -51.62 42.47 49.52
C THR A 144 -50.18 42.43 48.99
N LYS A 145 -49.61 41.24 48.73
CA LYS A 145 -48.27 41.05 48.15
C LYS A 145 -48.24 40.98 46.62
N CYS A 146 -49.38 41.10 45.93
CA CYS A 146 -49.45 40.99 44.46
C CYS A 146 -49.78 42.36 43.84
N ASN A 147 -48.96 42.83 42.89
CA ASN A 147 -49.24 44.10 42.20
C ASN A 147 -50.33 43.91 41.12
N LYS A 148 -51.18 44.92 40.90
CA LYS A 148 -52.20 44.90 39.84
C LYS A 148 -51.60 44.75 38.44
N ASP A 149 -50.41 45.30 38.22
CA ASP A 149 -49.72 45.19 36.93
C ASP A 149 -49.23 43.75 36.66
N GLU A 150 -48.74 43.05 37.69
CA GLU A 150 -48.33 41.65 37.60
C GLU A 150 -49.50 40.73 37.25
N LEU A 151 -50.68 40.98 37.82
CA LEU A 151 -51.89 40.22 37.50
C LEU A 151 -52.28 40.34 36.03
N GLN A 152 -52.11 41.53 35.42
CA GLN A 152 -52.37 41.72 34.00
C GLN A 152 -51.33 41.01 33.14
N ILE A 153 -50.06 41.03 33.55
CA ILE A 153 -48.98 40.29 32.87
C ILE A 153 -49.26 38.78 32.90
N TRP A 154 -49.68 38.23 34.04
CA TRP A 154 -50.02 36.81 34.16
C TRP A 154 -51.24 36.42 33.34
N LYS A 155 -52.30 37.25 33.34
CA LYS A 155 -53.48 37.04 32.49
C LYS A 155 -53.09 37.03 31.00
N ALA A 156 -52.28 37.99 30.56
CA ALA A 156 -51.78 38.06 29.19
C ALA A 156 -50.91 36.85 28.82
N ALA A 157 -50.02 36.41 29.72
CA ALA A 157 -49.16 35.25 29.52
C ALA A 157 -49.97 33.95 29.34
N LEU A 158 -51.02 33.75 30.14
CA LEU A 158 -51.92 32.60 30.01
C LEU A 158 -52.69 32.63 28.68
N ILE A 159 -53.18 33.80 28.26
CA ILE A 159 -53.85 33.97 26.97
C ILE A 159 -52.89 33.62 25.83
N GLU A 160 -51.68 34.16 25.86
CA GLU A 160 -50.66 33.95 24.83
C GLU A 160 -50.28 32.47 24.71
N ALA A 161 -49.93 31.83 25.84
CA ALA A 161 -49.57 30.42 25.85
C ALA A 161 -50.72 29.50 25.43
N ALA A 162 -51.96 29.79 25.85
CA ALA A 162 -53.13 29.01 25.47
C ALA A 162 -53.57 29.19 24.00
N ASN A 163 -53.01 30.16 23.28
CA ASN A 163 -53.20 30.34 21.84
C ASN A 163 -52.13 29.63 21.00
N LEU A 164 -51.08 29.08 21.62
CA LEU A 164 -50.09 28.27 20.91
C LEU A 164 -50.65 26.88 20.61
N ALA A 165 -50.20 26.28 19.50
CA ALA A 165 -50.51 24.89 19.19
C ALA A 165 -49.88 23.96 20.23
N GLY A 166 -50.69 23.11 20.84
CA GLY A 166 -50.30 22.21 21.92
C GLY A 166 -51.12 20.94 21.98
N TRP A 167 -50.96 20.23 23.09
CA TRP A 167 -51.49 18.88 23.27
C TRP A 167 -52.58 18.87 24.34
N ASP A 168 -53.75 18.31 24.04
CA ASP A 168 -54.86 18.18 24.99
C ASP A 168 -55.04 16.72 25.38
N SER A 169 -54.85 16.41 26.67
CA SER A 169 -55.00 15.05 27.21
C SER A 169 -56.39 14.45 26.98
N GLN A 170 -57.44 15.28 26.85
CA GLN A 170 -58.82 14.81 26.68
C GLN A 170 -59.09 14.23 25.29
N THR A 171 -58.22 14.47 24.31
CA THR A 171 -58.36 13.90 22.95
C THR A 171 -57.74 12.50 22.83
N TYR A 172 -57.12 11.99 23.90
CA TYR A 172 -56.40 10.72 23.93
C TYR A 172 -57.14 9.63 24.71
N ARG A 173 -56.97 8.37 24.28
CA ARG A 173 -57.54 7.20 24.98
C ARG A 173 -56.69 6.77 26.17
N THR A 174 -55.37 6.91 26.08
CA THR A 174 -54.43 6.46 27.12
C THR A 174 -53.32 7.48 27.36
N GLU A 175 -52.88 7.62 28.62
CA GLU A 175 -51.78 8.53 29.00
C GLU A 175 -50.42 8.16 28.35
N PRO A 176 -50.05 6.88 28.18
CA PRO A 176 -48.80 6.53 27.49
C PRO A 176 -48.74 6.96 26.02
N GLU A 177 -49.86 6.85 25.28
CA GLU A 177 -49.94 7.34 23.89
C GLU A 177 -49.77 8.86 23.85
N PHE A 178 -50.42 9.57 24.78
CA PHE A 178 -50.31 11.01 24.92
C PHE A 178 -48.86 11.46 25.19
N ILE A 179 -48.17 10.80 26.14
CA ILE A 179 -46.76 11.08 26.43
C ILE A 179 -45.87 10.79 25.23
N LYS A 180 -46.10 9.68 24.53
CA LYS A 180 -45.30 9.29 23.35
C LYS A 180 -45.37 10.35 22.25
N ASP A 181 -46.55 10.89 21.99
CA ASP A 181 -46.73 11.92 20.95
C ASP A 181 -46.08 13.25 21.35
N ILE A 182 -46.22 13.66 22.62
CA ILE A 182 -45.53 14.84 23.15
C ILE A 182 -44.00 14.69 23.02
N VAL A 183 -43.44 13.55 23.42
CA VAL A 183 -41.99 13.29 23.30
C VAL A 183 -41.54 13.31 21.84
N THR A 184 -42.36 12.78 20.93
CA THR A 184 -42.07 12.79 19.49
C THR A 184 -42.03 14.21 18.92
N ASP A 185 -43.00 15.05 19.28
CA ASP A 185 -43.06 16.46 18.90
C ASP A 185 -41.86 17.26 19.44
N ILE A 186 -41.48 17.02 20.70
CA ILE A 186 -40.28 17.62 21.32
C ILE A 186 -39.03 17.25 20.53
N LEU A 187 -38.84 15.95 20.21
CA LEU A 187 -37.67 15.49 19.44
C LEU A 187 -37.62 16.10 18.04
N GLN A 188 -38.76 16.20 17.35
CA GLN A 188 -38.83 16.87 16.04
C GLN A 188 -38.46 18.35 16.14
N LYS A 189 -38.97 19.06 17.13
CA LYS A 189 -38.67 20.49 17.36
C LYS A 189 -37.21 20.72 17.77
N LEU A 190 -36.60 19.79 18.51
CA LEU A 190 -35.16 19.82 18.80
C LEU A 190 -34.32 19.57 17.53
N ASN A 191 -34.67 18.58 16.71
CA ASN A 191 -33.98 18.26 15.45
C ASN A 191 -34.08 19.38 14.40
N LEU A 192 -35.16 20.17 14.40
CA LEU A 192 -35.30 21.33 13.50
C LEU A 192 -34.40 22.50 13.92
N LYS A 193 -34.08 22.61 15.22
CA LYS A 193 -33.25 23.68 15.79
C LYS A 193 -31.75 23.33 15.77
N TYR A 194 -31.47 22.04 15.86
CA TYR A 194 -30.19 21.43 15.55
C TYR A 194 -30.33 20.56 14.31
N PRO A 195 -30.41 21.15 13.10
CA PRO A 195 -30.16 20.35 11.92
C PRO A 195 -28.78 19.72 12.15
N THR A 196 -28.72 18.39 12.31
CA THR A 196 -27.46 17.65 12.30
C THR A 196 -26.64 18.27 11.18
N GLU A 197 -25.50 18.90 11.51
CA GLU A 197 -24.66 19.56 10.51
C GLU A 197 -24.12 18.48 9.57
N LEU A 198 -24.93 18.15 8.59
CA LEU A 198 -24.61 17.34 7.42
C LEU A 198 -24.60 18.24 6.17
N LYS A 199 -24.60 19.58 6.34
CA LYS A 199 -24.38 20.49 5.23
C LYS A 199 -22.95 20.32 4.73
N GLY A 200 -22.82 19.67 3.56
CA GLY A 200 -21.54 19.43 2.89
C GLY A 200 -21.17 17.96 2.69
N LEU A 201 -21.96 17.02 3.22
CA LEU A 201 -21.73 15.60 2.97
C LEU A 201 -22.50 15.15 1.72
N VAL A 202 -21.77 14.59 0.75
CA VAL A 202 -22.30 14.15 -0.55
C VAL A 202 -22.32 12.63 -0.60
N GLY A 203 -23.43 12.02 -1.01
CA GLY A 203 -23.51 10.58 -1.30
C GLY A 203 -23.72 9.67 -0.07
N ILE A 204 -24.18 10.21 1.05
CA ILE A 204 -24.49 9.42 2.26
C ILE A 204 -25.83 8.68 2.11
N GLU A 205 -26.77 9.21 1.34
CA GLU A 205 -28.13 8.67 1.21
C GLU A 205 -28.14 7.21 0.69
N GLY A 206 -27.27 6.89 -0.27
CA GLY A 206 -27.16 5.53 -0.82
C GLY A 206 -26.57 4.52 0.18
N ASN A 207 -25.61 4.94 0.99
CA ASN A 207 -24.99 4.09 2.01
C ASN A 207 -25.89 3.94 3.25
N TYR A 208 -26.69 4.97 3.57
CA TYR A 208 -27.65 4.94 4.67
C TYR A 208 -28.72 3.87 4.45
N ALA A 209 -29.28 3.75 3.25
CA ALA A 209 -30.31 2.76 2.94
C ALA A 209 -29.81 1.30 3.10
N GLN A 210 -28.56 1.02 2.69
CA GLN A 210 -27.95 -0.29 2.90
C GLN A 210 -27.66 -0.58 4.38
N LEU A 211 -27.15 0.41 5.11
CA LEU A 211 -26.92 0.27 6.56
C LEU A 211 -28.22 0.09 7.33
N GLU A 212 -29.27 0.83 6.97
CA GLU A 212 -30.59 0.74 7.58
C GLU A 212 -31.25 -0.63 7.33
N SER A 213 -31.07 -1.21 6.13
CA SER A 213 -31.55 -2.57 5.85
C SER A 213 -30.80 -3.62 6.67
N LEU A 214 -29.50 -3.45 6.91
CA LEU A 214 -28.69 -4.38 7.72
C LEU A 214 -28.97 -4.26 9.23
N LEU A 215 -29.43 -3.07 9.67
CA LEU A 215 -29.75 -2.80 11.07
C LEU A 215 -31.05 -3.47 11.53
N GLU A 216 -32.02 -3.71 10.63
CA GLU A 216 -33.34 -4.30 10.94
C GLU A 216 -33.93 -3.81 12.26
N ILE A 217 -34.08 -2.48 12.37
CA ILE A 217 -34.50 -1.83 13.62
C ILE A 217 -35.91 -2.31 14.01
N GLY A 218 -36.01 -3.10 15.07
CA GLY A 218 -37.25 -3.73 15.55
C GLY A 218 -37.15 -5.23 15.78
N SER A 219 -36.08 -5.89 15.29
CA SER A 219 -35.79 -7.29 15.61
C SER A 219 -35.40 -7.47 17.09
N ARG A 220 -35.74 -8.64 17.67
CA ARG A 220 -35.38 -9.03 19.04
C ARG A 220 -33.96 -9.62 19.16
N GLU A 221 -33.26 -9.78 18.04
CA GLU A 221 -31.93 -10.38 17.97
C GLU A 221 -30.82 -9.35 18.19
N VAL A 222 -29.74 -9.77 18.86
CA VAL A 222 -28.52 -8.96 18.98
C VAL A 222 -27.65 -9.20 17.75
N ARG A 223 -27.47 -8.17 16.92
CA ARG A 223 -26.65 -8.25 15.70
C ARG A 223 -25.34 -7.49 15.85
N MET A 224 -24.28 -8.06 15.28
CA MET A 224 -23.00 -7.38 15.10
C MET A 224 -22.86 -6.99 13.63
N ILE A 225 -22.62 -5.71 13.38
CA ILE A 225 -22.39 -5.16 12.05
C ILE A 225 -20.93 -4.71 11.99
N GLY A 226 -20.15 -5.38 11.15
CA GLY A 226 -18.78 -4.98 10.84
C GLY A 226 -18.79 -3.93 9.73
N ILE A 227 -18.30 -2.73 10.03
CA ILE A 227 -18.04 -1.71 9.02
C ILE A 227 -16.53 -1.73 8.75
N TRP A 228 -16.14 -2.01 7.52
CA TRP A 228 -14.76 -2.12 7.08
C TRP A 228 -14.48 -1.12 5.95
N GLY A 229 -13.40 -0.36 6.07
CA GLY A 229 -12.96 0.64 5.08
C GLY A 229 -11.64 1.28 5.49
N MET A 230 -10.93 1.91 4.54
CA MET A 230 -9.65 2.58 4.82
C MET A 230 -9.83 3.85 5.66
N GLY A 231 -8.87 4.15 6.55
CA GLY A 231 -8.90 5.32 7.42
C GLY A 231 -8.70 6.64 6.68
N GLY A 232 -9.46 7.68 7.06
CA GLY A 232 -9.40 9.04 6.50
C GLY A 232 -10.26 9.22 5.24
N ILE A 233 -11.20 10.16 5.25
CA ILE A 233 -12.03 10.51 4.07
C ILE A 233 -11.15 11.07 2.95
N ASP A 234 -10.14 11.88 3.30
CA ASP A 234 -9.18 12.46 2.36
C ASP A 234 -8.03 11.48 2.08
N PRO A 235 -7.91 10.96 0.84
CA PRO A 235 -6.80 10.10 0.47
C PRO A 235 -5.42 10.75 0.70
N GLY A 236 -5.29 12.07 0.54
CA GLY A 236 -4.03 12.80 0.71
C GLY A 236 -3.44 12.78 2.12
N ARG A 237 -4.21 12.34 3.13
CA ARG A 237 -3.79 12.20 4.53
C ARG A 237 -3.66 10.75 5.00
N ARG A 238 -3.76 9.79 4.09
CA ARG A 238 -3.62 8.36 4.41
C ARG A 238 -2.15 7.95 4.38
N SER A 239 -1.78 7.01 5.26
CA SER A 239 -0.41 6.49 5.27
C SER A 239 -0.05 5.65 4.05
N ARG A 240 -1.04 5.10 3.36
CA ARG A 240 -0.86 4.27 2.16
C ARG A 240 -1.91 4.60 1.12
N LEU A 241 -1.47 4.71 -0.12
CA LEU A 241 -2.29 4.97 -1.30
C LEU A 241 -2.02 3.88 -2.34
N TRP A 242 -3.05 3.12 -2.71
CA TRP A 242 -2.92 2.04 -3.70
C TRP A 242 -4.11 1.94 -4.67
N ARG A 243 -5.19 2.69 -4.42
CA ARG A 243 -6.29 2.79 -5.37
C ARG A 243 -5.90 3.81 -6.44
N HIS A 244 -5.73 3.34 -7.68
CA HIS A 244 -5.31 4.15 -8.83
C HIS A 244 -6.07 5.49 -8.97
N GLU A 245 -7.41 5.51 -8.86
CA GLU A 245 -8.20 6.74 -8.91
C GLU A 245 -7.81 7.74 -7.81
N GLU A 246 -7.68 7.27 -6.56
CA GLU A 246 -7.30 8.09 -5.41
C GLU A 246 -5.85 8.59 -5.53
N VAL A 247 -4.92 7.73 -5.97
CA VAL A 247 -3.52 8.08 -6.20
C VAL A 247 -3.43 9.18 -7.28
N CYS A 248 -4.11 8.99 -8.41
CA CYS A 248 -4.15 9.98 -9.49
C CYS A 248 -4.71 11.32 -9.00
N ASP A 249 -5.82 11.30 -8.26
CA ASP A 249 -6.45 12.50 -7.73
C ASP A 249 -5.54 13.24 -6.73
N VAL A 250 -4.88 12.50 -5.82
CA VAL A 250 -3.91 13.06 -4.87
C VAL A 250 -2.71 13.69 -5.58
N LEU A 251 -2.15 13.01 -6.58
CA LEU A 251 -0.97 13.48 -7.31
C LEU A 251 -1.28 14.65 -8.26
N LYS A 252 -2.37 14.58 -9.03
CA LYS A 252 -2.79 15.66 -9.96
C LYS A 252 -3.05 16.98 -9.23
N HIS A 253 -3.61 16.91 -8.03
CA HIS A 253 -4.02 18.08 -7.25
C HIS A 253 -3.07 18.40 -6.09
N ASN A 254 -1.89 17.77 -6.01
CA ASN A 254 -0.88 17.98 -4.97
C ASN A 254 -1.45 17.93 -3.54
N ARG A 255 -2.36 17.00 -3.24
CA ARG A 255 -3.00 16.89 -1.92
C ARG A 255 -2.26 15.96 -0.96
N GLY A 256 -1.18 15.33 -1.41
CA GLY A 256 -0.39 14.46 -0.57
C GLY A 256 0.28 15.22 0.55
N THR A 257 0.15 14.73 1.78
CA THR A 257 0.76 15.33 2.96
C THR A 257 1.89 14.45 3.49
N ASP A 258 2.59 14.91 4.54
CA ASP A 258 3.61 14.15 5.24
C ASP A 258 3.07 12.85 5.89
N ALA A 259 1.74 12.71 6.00
CA ALA A 259 1.12 11.46 6.42
C ALA A 259 1.29 10.35 5.37
N VAL A 260 1.44 10.68 4.08
CA VAL A 260 1.62 9.70 3.00
C VAL A 260 3.01 9.12 3.05
N GLU A 261 3.08 7.84 3.44
CA GLU A 261 4.34 7.12 3.57
C GLU A 261 4.55 6.09 2.45
N GLY A 262 3.52 5.77 1.67
CA GLY A 262 3.61 4.77 0.60
C GLY A 262 2.59 4.97 -0.50
N ILE A 263 3.06 4.97 -1.75
CA ILE A 263 2.22 5.05 -2.96
C ILE A 263 2.51 3.85 -3.85
N THR A 264 1.45 3.15 -4.26
CA THR A 264 1.49 2.16 -5.33
C THR A 264 0.53 2.56 -6.44
N LEU A 265 1.04 2.69 -7.66
CA LEU A 265 0.25 3.00 -8.85
C LEU A 265 0.55 1.97 -9.94
N ASP A 266 -0.50 1.31 -10.41
CA ASP A 266 -0.42 0.43 -11.58
C ASP A 266 -0.94 1.18 -12.80
N LEU A 267 -0.01 1.56 -13.69
CA LEU A 267 -0.28 2.33 -14.90
C LEU A 267 -1.22 1.60 -15.87
N SER A 268 -1.25 0.26 -15.83
CA SER A 268 -2.16 -0.53 -16.67
C SER A 268 -3.64 -0.37 -16.30
N LYS A 269 -3.92 0.22 -15.14
CA LYS A 269 -5.27 0.49 -14.64
C LYS A 269 -5.74 1.92 -14.92
N LEU A 270 -4.93 2.75 -15.56
CA LEU A 270 -5.33 4.11 -15.89
C LEU A 270 -6.29 4.12 -17.08
N THR A 271 -7.02 5.23 -17.24
CA THR A 271 -7.88 5.49 -18.41
C THR A 271 -7.28 6.52 -19.36
N GLU A 272 -6.33 7.31 -18.87
CA GLU A 272 -5.62 8.38 -19.57
C GLU A 272 -4.22 8.56 -18.97
N ASP A 273 -3.35 9.26 -19.69
CA ASP A 273 -2.02 9.62 -19.19
C ASP A 273 -2.10 10.58 -18.00
N LEU A 274 -1.13 10.47 -17.10
CA LEU A 274 -1.07 11.23 -15.88
C LEU A 274 -0.06 12.38 -16.01
N TYR A 275 -0.55 13.61 -16.13
CA TYR A 275 0.29 14.82 -16.15
C TYR A 275 0.43 15.38 -14.73
N LEU A 276 1.64 15.37 -14.20
CA LEU A 276 1.96 15.84 -12.85
C LEU A 276 2.71 17.16 -12.88
N ARG A 277 2.57 17.93 -11.79
CA ARG A 277 3.38 19.11 -11.54
C ARG A 277 4.73 18.68 -10.97
N SER A 278 5.73 19.55 -11.07
CA SER A 278 7.08 19.27 -10.55
C SER A 278 7.10 19.05 -9.04
N ASP A 279 6.15 19.66 -8.31
CA ASP A 279 6.02 19.63 -6.86
C ASP A 279 5.03 18.57 -6.35
N SER A 280 4.51 17.69 -7.22
CA SER A 280 3.45 16.73 -6.83
C SER A 280 3.83 15.76 -5.70
N PHE A 281 5.12 15.57 -5.42
CA PHE A 281 5.62 14.72 -4.33
C PHE A 281 6.26 15.50 -3.17
N SER A 282 6.40 16.82 -3.27
CA SER A 282 7.25 17.61 -2.36
C SER A 282 6.77 17.60 -0.90
N GLU A 283 5.45 17.62 -0.68
CA GLU A 283 4.86 17.62 0.68
C GLU A 283 4.86 16.24 1.34
N MET A 284 5.06 15.16 0.59
CA MET A 284 5.09 13.78 1.09
C MET A 284 6.45 13.43 1.69
N THR A 285 6.92 14.27 2.60
CA THR A 285 8.31 14.26 3.10
C THR A 285 8.69 12.99 3.88
N LYS A 286 7.72 12.21 4.38
CA LYS A 286 7.94 10.92 5.06
C LYS A 286 7.69 9.70 4.17
N MET A 287 7.62 9.87 2.86
CA MET A 287 7.39 8.78 1.92
C MET A 287 8.56 7.78 1.92
N ARG A 288 8.25 6.51 2.16
CA ARG A 288 9.22 5.40 2.23
C ARG A 288 9.11 4.44 1.05
N LEU A 289 7.95 4.40 0.41
CA LEU A 289 7.67 3.50 -0.72
C LEU A 289 7.01 4.29 -1.84
N LEU A 290 7.64 4.30 -3.01
CA LEU A 290 7.04 4.75 -4.26
C LEU A 290 7.13 3.61 -5.26
N ASN A 291 5.99 3.12 -5.72
CA ASN A 291 5.91 1.96 -6.60
C ASN A 291 4.96 2.26 -7.78
N ILE A 292 5.52 2.76 -8.88
CA ILE A 292 4.80 3.05 -10.12
C ILE A 292 5.21 1.98 -11.14
N ILE A 293 4.29 1.07 -11.45
CA ILE A 293 4.53 -0.13 -12.26
C ILE A 293 3.57 -0.21 -13.44
N HIS A 294 3.93 -0.98 -14.45
CA HIS A 294 3.05 -1.31 -15.55
C HIS A 294 2.63 -2.79 -15.48
N GLY A 295 1.50 -3.09 -14.83
CA GLY A 295 1.12 -4.45 -14.45
C GLY A 295 0.73 -5.41 -15.58
N ASN A 296 0.58 -4.95 -16.82
CA ASN A 296 0.12 -5.84 -17.91
C ASN A 296 0.69 -5.48 -19.29
N TYR A 297 1.53 -6.34 -19.86
CA TYR A 297 2.08 -6.19 -21.22
C TYR A 297 1.14 -6.70 -22.32
N LEU A 298 -0.05 -7.22 -21.96
CA LEU A 298 -1.02 -7.77 -22.92
C LEU A 298 -1.95 -6.71 -23.53
N THR A 299 -2.00 -5.51 -22.96
CA THR A 299 -2.79 -4.40 -23.49
C THR A 299 -1.93 -3.51 -24.39
N ASN A 300 -2.36 -3.27 -25.64
CA ASN A 300 -1.65 -2.40 -26.58
C ASN A 300 -1.60 -0.91 -26.20
N ARG A 301 -2.23 -0.50 -25.08
CA ARG A 301 -2.11 0.86 -24.55
C ARG A 301 -1.25 0.86 -23.30
N THR A 302 -0.21 1.69 -23.33
CA THR A 302 0.68 1.99 -22.20
C THR A 302 0.38 3.41 -21.76
N PHE A 303 -0.20 3.58 -20.56
CA PHE A 303 -0.39 4.91 -19.98
C PHE A 303 0.89 5.34 -19.27
N MET A 304 1.20 6.62 -19.36
CA MET A 304 2.45 7.20 -18.87
C MET A 304 2.21 8.25 -17.79
N VAL A 305 3.26 8.51 -17.01
CA VAL A 305 3.32 9.67 -16.11
C VAL A 305 4.24 10.71 -16.74
N TYR A 306 3.70 11.90 -17.02
CA TYR A 306 4.43 13.02 -17.61
C TYR A 306 4.71 14.10 -16.58
N LEU A 307 5.95 14.56 -16.55
CA LEU A 307 6.45 15.65 -15.71
C LEU A 307 7.01 16.76 -16.62
N PRO A 308 6.14 17.55 -17.31
CA PRO A 308 6.56 18.49 -18.34
C PRO A 308 7.51 19.57 -17.83
N ASN A 309 7.42 19.92 -16.55
CA ASN A 309 8.28 20.92 -15.89
C ASN A 309 9.37 20.29 -15.02
N GLY A 310 9.65 18.98 -15.19
CA GLY A 310 10.58 18.25 -14.34
C GLY A 310 9.97 17.78 -13.02
N LEU A 311 10.82 17.37 -12.09
CA LEU A 311 10.48 16.89 -10.75
C LEU A 311 11.34 17.66 -9.75
N ASP A 312 10.73 18.28 -8.74
CA ASP A 312 11.43 19.17 -7.81
C ASP A 312 12.14 18.42 -6.69
N SER A 313 11.48 17.39 -6.13
CA SER A 313 12.03 16.60 -5.04
C SER A 313 11.33 15.24 -4.90
N LEU A 314 11.99 14.34 -4.20
CA LEU A 314 11.41 13.11 -3.64
C LEU A 314 11.82 13.05 -2.17
N SER A 315 11.09 12.27 -1.37
CA SER A 315 11.42 12.11 0.06
C SER A 315 12.79 11.45 0.27
N ASP A 316 13.57 12.01 1.19
CA ASP A 316 14.84 11.44 1.65
C ASP A 316 14.67 10.17 2.53
N GLU A 317 13.43 9.88 2.94
CA GLU A 317 13.06 8.69 3.72
C GLU A 317 12.75 7.47 2.83
N LEU A 318 12.89 7.61 1.50
CA LEU A 318 12.63 6.54 0.54
C LEU A 318 13.52 5.32 0.82
N ARG A 319 12.87 4.16 0.90
CA ARG A 319 13.48 2.83 1.06
C ARG A 319 13.28 1.98 -0.17
N TYR A 320 12.16 2.16 -0.86
CA TYR A 320 11.83 1.46 -2.08
C TYR A 320 11.36 2.47 -3.13
N LEU A 321 12.08 2.53 -4.24
CA LEU A 321 11.71 3.34 -5.40
C LEU A 321 11.61 2.44 -6.62
N CYS A 322 10.39 2.12 -7.02
CA CYS A 322 10.11 1.55 -8.32
C CYS A 322 9.32 2.57 -9.15
N TRP A 323 9.85 2.90 -10.33
CA TRP A 323 9.20 3.79 -11.28
C TRP A 323 9.52 3.36 -12.70
N GLU A 324 8.67 2.49 -13.24
CA GLU A 324 8.78 2.04 -14.62
C GLU A 324 8.41 3.17 -15.60
N ASN A 325 9.10 3.22 -16.74
CA ASN A 325 8.89 4.24 -17.77
C ASN A 325 9.07 5.68 -17.26
N PHE A 326 10.04 5.91 -16.37
CA PHE A 326 10.32 7.25 -15.86
C PHE A 326 10.73 8.19 -17.01
N CYS A 327 10.01 9.30 -17.14
CA CYS A 327 10.04 10.12 -18.35
C CYS A 327 11.21 11.11 -18.43
N LEU A 328 11.87 11.41 -17.30
CA LEU A 328 12.95 12.41 -17.22
C LEU A 328 14.32 11.80 -17.50
N GLU A 329 15.28 12.67 -17.85
CA GLU A 329 16.65 12.27 -18.16
C GLU A 329 17.52 11.99 -16.92
N SER A 330 17.08 12.44 -15.74
CA SER A 330 17.68 12.16 -14.42
C SER A 330 16.66 12.32 -13.29
N LEU A 331 16.97 11.76 -12.13
CA LEU A 331 16.31 12.11 -10.86
C LEU A 331 16.64 13.56 -10.47
N PRO A 332 15.84 14.20 -9.59
CA PRO A 332 16.08 15.58 -9.18
C PRO A 332 17.44 15.73 -8.50
N SER A 333 18.07 16.91 -8.65
CA SER A 333 19.43 17.16 -8.19
C SER A 333 19.61 17.13 -6.66
N ASN A 334 18.52 17.30 -5.91
CA ASN A 334 18.46 17.18 -4.46
C ASN A 334 18.19 15.74 -3.96
N PHE A 335 18.06 14.75 -4.85
CA PHE A 335 17.73 13.38 -4.47
C PHE A 335 18.74 12.79 -3.48
N CYS A 336 18.24 12.21 -2.39
CA CYS A 336 19.04 11.53 -1.37
C CYS A 336 18.72 10.03 -1.31
N ALA A 337 19.71 9.18 -1.58
CA ALA A 337 19.56 7.72 -1.55
C ALA A 337 19.93 7.08 -0.19
N LYS A 338 20.09 7.87 0.88
CA LYS A 338 20.66 7.41 2.17
C LYS A 338 19.92 6.21 2.78
N HIS A 339 18.59 6.17 2.65
CA HIS A 339 17.74 5.12 3.20
C HIS A 339 17.27 4.10 2.16
N LEU A 340 17.69 4.26 0.90
CA LEU A 340 17.23 3.46 -0.22
C LEU A 340 17.80 2.05 -0.14
N VAL A 341 16.91 1.06 -0.27
CA VAL A 341 17.21 -0.38 -0.24
C VAL A 341 17.09 -0.97 -1.64
N GLU A 342 16.03 -0.61 -2.36
CA GLU A 342 15.82 -1.07 -3.73
C GLU A 342 15.45 0.07 -4.67
N LEU A 343 16.04 0.03 -5.87
CA LEU A 343 15.79 0.97 -6.94
C LEU A 343 15.48 0.23 -8.24
N HIS A 344 14.28 0.41 -8.77
CA HIS A 344 13.83 -0.20 -10.01
C HIS A 344 13.26 0.85 -10.95
N MET A 345 14.02 1.26 -11.97
CA MET A 345 13.63 2.30 -12.94
C MET A 345 13.72 1.77 -14.37
N ARG A 346 13.11 0.62 -14.61
CA ARG A 346 13.09 -0.05 -15.92
C ARG A 346 12.43 0.82 -17.00
N ASN A 347 12.87 0.66 -18.24
CA ASN A 347 12.31 1.33 -19.42
C ASN A 347 12.34 2.87 -19.34
N SER A 348 13.26 3.45 -18.55
CA SER A 348 13.30 4.90 -18.32
C SER A 348 14.10 5.65 -19.36
N ASN A 349 13.80 6.94 -19.55
CA ASN A 349 14.52 7.85 -20.45
C ASN A 349 15.83 8.41 -19.88
N LEU A 350 16.32 7.83 -18.78
CA LEU A 350 17.50 8.27 -18.05
C LEU A 350 18.73 8.33 -18.98
N LYS A 351 19.39 9.49 -19.01
CA LYS A 351 20.77 9.63 -19.50
C LYS A 351 21.77 9.44 -18.36
N LYS A 352 21.38 9.86 -17.16
CA LYS A 352 22.12 9.76 -15.91
C LYS A 352 21.13 9.50 -14.77
N LEU A 353 21.49 8.70 -13.78
CA LEU A 353 20.57 8.40 -12.69
C LEU A 353 20.37 9.59 -11.73
N TRP A 354 21.43 10.08 -11.10
CA TRP A 354 21.43 11.22 -10.16
C TRP A 354 22.77 11.96 -10.16
N ASP A 355 22.78 13.18 -9.63
CA ASP A 355 24.00 13.97 -9.43
C ASP A 355 24.68 13.70 -8.08
N GLY A 356 25.96 14.04 -8.00
CA GLY A 356 26.75 13.95 -6.77
C GLY A 356 27.08 12.52 -6.32
N VAL A 357 27.76 12.44 -5.18
CA VAL A 357 28.10 11.17 -4.52
C VAL A 357 27.03 10.86 -3.48
N GLN A 358 26.34 9.73 -3.66
CA GLN A 358 25.28 9.30 -2.76
C GLN A 358 25.83 8.45 -1.60
N ASN A 359 25.09 8.40 -0.49
CA ASN A 359 25.31 7.40 0.55
C ASN A 359 24.41 6.20 0.26
N LEU A 360 24.99 5.05 -0.07
CA LEU A 360 24.27 3.88 -0.59
C LEU A 360 24.40 2.64 0.31
N VAL A 361 24.75 2.83 1.59
CA VAL A 361 25.04 1.72 2.53
C VAL A 361 23.88 0.74 2.68
N ASN A 362 22.64 1.15 2.45
CA ASN A 362 21.45 0.29 2.56
C ASN A 362 21.03 -0.35 1.23
N LEU A 363 21.61 0.10 0.10
CA LEU A 363 21.18 -0.29 -1.23
C LEU A 363 21.59 -1.74 -1.50
N ASN A 364 20.60 -2.56 -1.86
CA ASN A 364 20.73 -3.99 -2.10
C ASN A 364 20.50 -4.37 -3.56
N ALA A 365 19.58 -3.68 -4.26
CA ALA A 365 19.29 -3.96 -5.66
C ALA A 365 19.12 -2.67 -6.49
N VAL A 366 19.69 -2.69 -7.70
CA VAL A 366 19.52 -1.65 -8.73
C VAL A 366 19.11 -2.30 -10.04
N ASP A 367 18.02 -1.84 -10.62
CA ASP A 367 17.56 -2.23 -11.94
C ASP A 367 17.27 -0.99 -12.78
N LEU A 368 18.10 -0.76 -13.79
CA LEU A 368 17.95 0.31 -14.80
C LEU A 368 17.77 -0.30 -16.19
N SER A 369 17.31 -1.56 -16.26
CA SER A 369 17.20 -2.26 -17.53
C SER A 369 16.29 -1.52 -18.52
N ASN A 370 16.61 -1.61 -19.80
CA ASN A 370 15.95 -0.91 -20.89
C ASN A 370 16.03 0.62 -20.84
N SER A 371 16.93 1.21 -20.04
CA SER A 371 17.26 2.64 -20.14
C SER A 371 18.19 2.91 -21.32
N LYS A 372 17.61 2.96 -22.53
CA LYS A 372 18.36 3.02 -23.80
C LYS A 372 19.29 4.24 -23.92
N ASN A 373 18.96 5.33 -23.24
CA ASN A 373 19.72 6.58 -23.26
C ASN A 373 20.82 6.66 -22.19
N LEU A 374 20.91 5.68 -21.29
CA LEU A 374 21.85 5.70 -20.18
C LEU A 374 23.28 5.57 -20.71
N VAL A 375 24.11 6.59 -20.48
CA VAL A 375 25.49 6.64 -20.99
C VAL A 375 26.52 6.17 -19.98
N ALA A 376 26.20 6.24 -18.68
CA ALA A 376 27.11 5.88 -17.61
C ALA A 376 26.34 5.38 -16.37
N VAL A 377 26.92 4.43 -15.67
CA VAL A 377 26.46 3.99 -14.34
C VAL A 377 26.94 4.99 -13.30
N PRO A 378 26.11 5.40 -12.32
CA PRO A 378 26.56 6.24 -11.21
C PRO A 378 27.67 5.56 -10.38
N ASP A 379 28.39 6.34 -9.57
CA ASP A 379 29.35 5.76 -8.63
C ASP A 379 28.62 4.98 -7.54
N LEU A 380 28.66 3.65 -7.64
CA LEU A 380 28.07 2.71 -6.69
C LEU A 380 29.06 2.24 -5.63
N SER A 381 30.29 2.76 -5.57
CA SER A 381 31.36 2.25 -4.69
C SER A 381 31.04 2.26 -3.20
N ARG A 382 30.06 3.08 -2.76
CA ARG A 382 29.58 3.13 -1.37
C ARG A 382 28.45 2.15 -1.05
N ALA A 383 27.99 1.37 -2.03
CA ALA A 383 26.90 0.41 -1.90
C ALA A 383 27.43 -0.97 -1.47
N THR A 384 27.96 -1.07 -0.25
CA THR A 384 28.65 -2.27 0.25
C THR A 384 27.72 -3.49 0.42
N ASN A 385 26.41 -3.27 0.49
CA ASN A 385 25.37 -4.29 0.60
C ASN A 385 24.66 -4.60 -0.74
N LEU A 386 25.15 -4.03 -1.85
CA LEU A 386 24.56 -4.20 -3.17
C LEU A 386 24.81 -5.62 -3.67
N GLU A 387 23.74 -6.38 -3.87
CA GLU A 387 23.76 -7.77 -4.31
C GLU A 387 23.44 -7.94 -5.79
N LYS A 388 22.61 -7.06 -6.35
CA LYS A 388 22.08 -7.20 -7.72
C LYS A 388 22.14 -5.88 -8.49
N VAL A 389 22.72 -5.94 -9.69
CA VAL A 389 22.74 -4.84 -10.66
C VAL A 389 22.25 -5.35 -12.01
N ASP A 390 21.14 -4.81 -12.49
CA ASP A 390 20.63 -5.08 -13.84
C ASP A 390 20.65 -3.81 -14.71
N LEU A 391 21.43 -3.88 -15.79
CA LEU A 391 21.63 -2.84 -16.81
C LEU A 391 21.32 -3.37 -18.21
N LYS A 392 20.57 -4.47 -18.31
CA LYS A 392 20.21 -5.11 -19.58
C LYS A 392 19.60 -4.10 -20.55
N HIS A 393 19.91 -4.17 -21.84
CA HIS A 393 19.37 -3.29 -22.89
C HIS A 393 19.68 -1.78 -22.70
N CYS A 394 20.69 -1.42 -21.91
CA CYS A 394 21.22 -0.05 -21.89
C CYS A 394 22.16 0.18 -23.08
N TYR A 395 21.59 0.32 -24.28
CA TYR A 395 22.35 0.33 -25.54
C TYR A 395 23.42 1.44 -25.64
N ASN A 396 23.27 2.57 -24.97
CA ASN A 396 24.28 3.64 -25.01
C ASN A 396 25.37 3.51 -23.93
N LEU A 397 25.28 2.51 -23.05
CA LEU A 397 26.28 2.27 -22.03
C LEU A 397 27.54 1.63 -22.65
N GLN A 398 28.67 2.31 -22.52
CA GLN A 398 29.95 1.89 -23.12
C GLN A 398 31.03 1.51 -22.10
N VAL A 399 30.95 2.04 -20.88
CA VAL A 399 31.99 1.88 -19.86
C VAL A 399 31.35 1.72 -18.48
N LEU A 400 31.93 0.86 -17.66
CA LEU A 400 31.65 0.77 -16.22
C LEU A 400 32.67 1.57 -15.41
N PRO A 401 32.29 2.16 -14.27
CA PRO A 401 33.21 2.94 -13.46
C PRO A 401 34.31 2.04 -12.85
N TYR A 402 35.52 2.57 -12.71
CA TYR A 402 36.70 1.80 -12.25
C TYR A 402 36.59 1.31 -10.79
N LYS A 403 35.75 1.91 -9.94
CA LYS A 403 35.55 1.49 -8.53
C LYS A 403 34.50 0.39 -8.36
N PHE A 404 34.18 -0.34 -9.42
CA PHE A 404 33.16 -1.40 -9.38
C PHE A 404 33.57 -2.55 -8.44
N ASP A 405 34.86 -2.73 -8.17
CA ASP A 405 35.41 -3.74 -7.26
C ASP A 405 35.06 -3.54 -5.78
N GLN A 406 34.56 -2.37 -5.40
CA GLN A 406 34.11 -2.10 -4.02
C GLN A 406 32.76 -2.77 -3.70
N LEU A 407 32.08 -3.32 -4.69
CA LEU A 407 30.79 -4.00 -4.55
C LEU A 407 30.95 -5.44 -4.02
N LEU A 408 31.52 -5.58 -2.82
CA LEU A 408 31.94 -6.88 -2.25
C LEU A 408 30.77 -7.84 -1.97
N SER A 409 29.53 -7.34 -1.95
CA SER A 409 28.32 -8.15 -1.78
C SER A 409 27.65 -8.55 -3.10
N LEU A 410 28.16 -8.08 -4.25
CA LEU A 410 27.50 -8.27 -5.54
C LEU A 410 27.51 -9.76 -5.93
N THR A 411 26.34 -10.31 -6.20
CA THR A 411 26.13 -11.72 -6.62
C THR A 411 25.68 -11.83 -8.07
N TYR A 412 24.98 -10.81 -8.58
CA TYR A 412 24.44 -10.76 -9.93
C TYR A 412 24.75 -9.44 -10.63
N LEU A 413 25.35 -9.53 -11.81
CA LEU A 413 25.59 -8.41 -12.71
C LEU A 413 25.09 -8.75 -14.11
N ASN A 414 24.14 -7.95 -14.61
CA ASN A 414 23.60 -8.10 -15.95
C ASN A 414 23.88 -6.86 -16.80
N LEU A 415 24.66 -7.06 -17.85
CA LEU A 415 25.05 -6.05 -18.84
C LEU A 415 24.63 -6.47 -20.25
N SER A 416 23.80 -7.50 -20.38
CA SER A 416 23.40 -8.03 -21.68
C SER A 416 22.81 -6.92 -22.56
N ARG A 417 23.14 -6.93 -23.86
CA ARG A 417 22.66 -5.97 -24.86
C ARG A 417 23.05 -4.53 -24.55
N THR A 418 24.23 -4.34 -23.99
CA THR A 418 24.88 -3.02 -23.87
C THR A 418 25.98 -2.89 -24.94
N ASN A 419 26.53 -1.67 -25.09
CA ASN A 419 27.64 -1.40 -26.02
C ASN A 419 28.98 -1.31 -25.29
N ILE A 420 29.12 -2.02 -24.16
CA ILE A 420 30.38 -2.07 -23.42
C ILE A 420 31.49 -2.68 -24.28
N GLU A 421 32.65 -2.05 -24.27
CA GLU A 421 33.82 -2.49 -25.05
C GLU A 421 34.76 -3.36 -24.20
N MET A 422 34.84 -3.07 -22.90
CA MET A 422 35.64 -3.80 -21.93
C MET A 422 34.99 -3.78 -20.53
N LEU A 423 35.26 -4.83 -19.75
CA LEU A 423 34.99 -4.83 -18.31
C LEU A 423 36.22 -4.31 -17.55
N PRO A 424 36.04 -3.70 -16.36
CA PRO A 424 37.16 -3.20 -15.59
C PRO A 424 38.01 -4.36 -15.03
N ALA A 425 39.34 -4.25 -15.08
CA ALA A 425 40.27 -5.34 -14.74
C ALA A 425 40.15 -5.85 -13.29
N ASN A 426 39.62 -5.02 -12.40
CA ASN A 426 39.38 -5.36 -10.99
C ASN A 426 38.04 -6.08 -10.75
N ILE A 427 37.28 -6.46 -11.78
CA ILE A 427 36.08 -7.31 -11.63
C ILE A 427 36.41 -8.65 -10.94
N LYS A 428 37.66 -9.13 -11.09
CA LYS A 428 38.18 -10.31 -10.40
C LYS A 428 38.12 -10.23 -8.87
N ASN A 429 38.09 -9.02 -8.31
CA ASN A 429 38.03 -8.79 -6.87
C ASN A 429 36.61 -8.95 -6.29
N LEU A 430 35.58 -9.12 -7.15
CA LEU A 430 34.20 -9.34 -6.72
C LEU A 430 33.99 -10.77 -6.19
N SER A 431 34.48 -11.01 -4.98
CA SER A 431 34.55 -12.33 -4.32
C SER A 431 33.22 -13.07 -4.10
N LYS A 432 32.08 -12.42 -4.32
CA LYS A 432 30.74 -13.03 -4.23
C LYS A 432 29.98 -13.06 -5.55
N LEU A 433 30.54 -12.54 -6.64
CA LEU A 433 29.85 -12.51 -7.93
C LEU A 433 29.69 -13.93 -8.44
N LYS A 434 28.44 -14.39 -8.55
CA LYS A 434 28.07 -15.71 -9.04
C LYS A 434 27.69 -15.68 -10.50
N TRP A 435 26.98 -14.63 -10.93
CA TRP A 435 26.36 -14.57 -12.25
C TRP A 435 26.73 -13.27 -12.98
N LEU A 436 27.39 -13.41 -14.14
CA LEU A 436 27.77 -12.32 -15.04
C LEU A 436 27.11 -12.52 -16.42
N MET A 437 26.11 -11.69 -16.74
CA MET A 437 25.38 -11.78 -18.01
C MET A 437 25.89 -10.69 -18.96
N LEU A 438 26.35 -11.11 -20.13
CA LEU A 438 26.96 -10.28 -21.19
C LEU A 438 26.35 -10.57 -22.57
N GLU A 439 25.27 -11.35 -22.67
CA GLU A 439 24.60 -11.73 -23.93
C GLU A 439 24.45 -10.51 -24.84
N ASP A 440 24.77 -10.66 -26.13
CA ASP A 440 24.63 -9.63 -27.16
C ASP A 440 25.41 -8.32 -26.85
N CYS A 441 26.47 -8.37 -26.03
CA CYS A 441 27.45 -7.28 -25.92
C CYS A 441 28.36 -7.27 -27.16
N LYS A 442 27.81 -6.83 -28.30
CA LYS A 442 28.44 -6.99 -29.62
C LYS A 442 29.76 -6.24 -29.79
N LYS A 443 30.05 -5.26 -28.94
CA LYS A 443 31.30 -4.48 -28.96
C LYS A 443 32.36 -4.96 -27.97
N LEU A 444 32.03 -5.92 -27.11
CA LEU A 444 32.94 -6.43 -26.09
C LEU A 444 34.09 -7.17 -26.77
N LEU A 445 35.33 -6.69 -26.56
CA LEU A 445 36.52 -7.21 -27.24
C LEU A 445 37.19 -8.35 -26.48
N SER A 446 37.23 -8.25 -25.14
CA SER A 446 37.89 -9.25 -24.28
C SER A 446 37.27 -9.25 -22.88
N LEU A 447 37.55 -10.31 -22.14
CA LEU A 447 37.24 -10.41 -20.72
C LEU A 447 38.52 -10.28 -19.89
N PRO A 448 38.50 -9.55 -18.77
CA PRO A 448 39.56 -9.60 -17.76
C PRO A 448 39.50 -10.94 -17.00
N GLU A 449 40.49 -11.18 -16.13
CA GLU A 449 40.43 -12.28 -15.16
C GLU A 449 39.08 -12.29 -14.42
N LEU A 450 38.50 -13.47 -14.31
CA LEU A 450 37.18 -13.66 -13.73
C LEU A 450 37.25 -13.77 -12.20
N PRO A 451 36.21 -13.32 -11.47
CA PRO A 451 36.16 -13.51 -10.03
C PRO A 451 36.06 -15.01 -9.67
N PRO A 452 36.75 -15.49 -8.62
CA PRO A 452 36.83 -16.91 -8.27
C PRO A 452 35.47 -17.53 -7.90
N SER A 453 34.52 -16.72 -7.45
CA SER A 453 33.16 -17.14 -7.12
C SER A 453 32.26 -17.35 -8.33
N LEU A 454 32.69 -16.97 -9.54
CA LEU A 454 31.83 -16.95 -10.72
C LEU A 454 31.40 -18.37 -11.11
N GLU A 455 30.10 -18.60 -11.07
CA GLU A 455 29.41 -19.85 -11.43
C GLU A 455 28.86 -19.78 -12.87
N LYS A 456 28.39 -18.60 -13.30
CA LYS A 456 27.77 -18.43 -14.62
C LYS A 456 28.28 -17.22 -15.36
N LEU A 457 28.64 -17.43 -16.63
CA LEU A 457 28.99 -16.40 -17.58
C LEU A 457 28.20 -16.60 -18.88
N ASP A 458 27.38 -15.64 -19.26
CA ASP A 458 26.69 -15.68 -20.55
C ASP A 458 27.24 -14.60 -21.49
N ALA A 459 28.21 -14.92 -22.33
CA ALA A 459 28.72 -14.02 -23.37
C ALA A 459 28.21 -14.42 -24.77
N SER A 460 27.07 -15.10 -24.86
CA SER A 460 26.47 -15.48 -26.15
C SER A 460 26.26 -14.26 -27.05
N ASN A 461 26.47 -14.43 -28.36
CA ASN A 461 26.33 -13.37 -29.37
C ASN A 461 27.25 -12.14 -29.19
N CYS A 462 28.30 -12.23 -28.35
CA CYS A 462 29.38 -11.24 -28.28
C CYS A 462 30.34 -11.38 -29.47
N ILE A 463 29.89 -11.01 -30.66
CA ILE A 463 30.57 -11.31 -31.94
C ILE A 463 31.99 -10.74 -32.07
N SER A 464 32.35 -9.72 -31.31
CA SER A 464 33.68 -9.09 -31.33
C SER A 464 34.64 -9.63 -30.26
N LEU A 465 34.19 -10.57 -29.43
CA LEU A 465 34.97 -11.12 -28.34
C LEU A 465 36.12 -12.00 -28.87
N ASP A 466 37.33 -11.80 -28.37
CA ASP A 466 38.44 -12.75 -28.55
C ASP A 466 38.13 -14.05 -27.82
N THR A 467 37.58 -14.97 -28.59
CA THR A 467 36.94 -16.19 -28.13
C THR A 467 37.95 -17.27 -27.79
N ASN A 468 39.09 -17.33 -28.48
CA ASN A 468 40.18 -18.26 -28.15
C ASN A 468 40.78 -17.95 -26.77
N SER A 469 41.18 -16.70 -26.54
CA SER A 469 41.74 -16.27 -25.25
C SER A 469 40.72 -16.42 -24.12
N THR A 470 39.46 -16.05 -24.39
CA THR A 470 38.37 -16.17 -23.42
C THR A 470 38.10 -17.62 -23.04
N GLN A 471 38.01 -18.53 -24.01
CA GLN A 471 37.79 -19.95 -23.75
C GLN A 471 38.91 -20.53 -22.88
N GLN A 472 40.19 -20.19 -23.16
CA GLN A 472 41.32 -20.65 -22.36
C GLN A 472 41.21 -20.17 -20.91
N MET A 473 41.00 -18.87 -20.71
CA MET A 473 40.83 -18.30 -19.38
C MET A 473 39.68 -18.95 -18.60
N VAL A 474 38.57 -19.26 -19.27
CA VAL A 474 37.39 -19.87 -18.63
C VAL A 474 37.65 -21.32 -18.25
N VAL A 475 38.33 -22.10 -19.08
CA VAL A 475 38.74 -23.46 -18.71
C VAL A 475 39.70 -23.43 -17.52
N GLU A 476 40.67 -22.51 -17.51
CA GLU A 476 41.56 -22.31 -16.35
C GLU A 476 40.80 -21.92 -15.08
N HIS A 477 39.80 -21.03 -15.19
CA HIS A 477 38.91 -20.64 -14.10
C HIS A 477 38.13 -21.84 -13.55
N MET A 478 37.51 -22.64 -14.41
CA MET A 478 36.79 -23.85 -14.02
C MET A 478 37.70 -24.87 -13.32
N LEU A 479 38.92 -25.09 -13.85
CA LEU A 479 39.89 -25.99 -13.24
C LEU A 479 40.29 -25.52 -11.84
N ARG A 480 40.60 -24.23 -11.67
CA ARG A 480 40.93 -23.67 -10.34
C ARG A 480 39.76 -23.82 -9.37
N ARG A 481 38.52 -23.47 -9.76
CA ARG A 481 37.34 -23.66 -8.92
C ARG A 481 37.17 -25.11 -8.48
N SER A 482 37.36 -26.06 -9.39
CA SER A 482 37.18 -27.49 -9.10
C SER A 482 38.20 -28.09 -8.11
N ILE A 483 39.35 -27.44 -7.94
CA ILE A 483 40.40 -27.87 -7.00
C ILE A 483 40.14 -27.28 -5.60
N TYR A 484 39.75 -26.01 -5.53
CA TYR A 484 39.74 -25.23 -4.29
C TYR A 484 38.35 -25.02 -3.68
N HIS A 485 37.27 -25.29 -4.40
CA HIS A 485 35.90 -25.15 -3.90
C HIS A 485 35.16 -26.49 -3.90
N ASP A 486 34.60 -26.84 -2.74
CA ASP A 486 33.65 -27.94 -2.63
C ASP A 486 32.31 -27.52 -3.29
N PHE A 487 31.93 -28.19 -4.38
CA PHE A 487 30.64 -28.05 -5.01
C PHE A 487 29.53 -28.63 -4.11
N MET A 488 29.04 -27.82 -3.17
CA MET A 488 27.95 -28.21 -2.26
C MET A 488 26.55 -27.80 -2.76
N ASP A 489 26.45 -26.93 -3.76
CA ASP A 489 25.19 -26.41 -4.28
C ASP A 489 24.80 -27.07 -5.62
N SER A 490 23.50 -27.29 -5.82
CA SER A 490 22.89 -28.04 -6.94
C SER A 490 22.89 -27.32 -8.30
N TYR A 491 23.75 -26.33 -8.51
CA TYR A 491 23.78 -25.53 -9.75
C TYR A 491 25.08 -25.76 -10.52
N CYS A 492 24.96 -26.16 -11.79
CA CYS A 492 26.10 -26.38 -12.67
C CYS A 492 26.72 -25.04 -13.09
N ASP A 493 28.05 -24.97 -12.98
CA ASP A 493 28.86 -23.91 -13.57
C ASP A 493 28.62 -23.89 -15.09
N CYS A 494 28.19 -22.78 -15.68
CA CYS A 494 27.86 -22.72 -17.12
C CYS A 494 28.33 -21.42 -17.81
N PHE A 495 29.04 -21.60 -18.93
CA PHE A 495 29.78 -20.54 -19.60
C PHE A 495 29.54 -20.56 -21.11
N TRP A 496 29.03 -19.46 -21.67
CA TRP A 496 28.63 -19.34 -23.08
C TRP A 496 29.50 -18.37 -23.88
N PHE A 497 29.89 -18.77 -25.10
CA PHE A 497 30.69 -17.95 -26.01
C PHE A 497 30.24 -18.12 -27.48
N PRO A 498 30.45 -17.11 -28.34
CA PRO A 498 30.46 -17.34 -29.79
C PRO A 498 31.70 -18.17 -30.18
N GLU A 499 31.68 -18.82 -31.36
CA GLU A 499 32.78 -19.55 -32.04
C GLU A 499 32.58 -21.08 -32.18
N GLU A 500 33.33 -21.68 -33.12
CA GLU A 500 33.32 -23.10 -33.54
C GLU A 500 34.56 -23.89 -33.09
N HIS A 501 35.68 -23.20 -32.87
CA HIS A 501 36.94 -23.83 -32.49
C HIS A 501 37.03 -23.87 -30.97
N VAL A 502 36.92 -25.08 -30.44
CA VAL A 502 37.24 -25.37 -29.05
C VAL A 502 38.74 -25.65 -28.97
N LEU A 503 39.37 -25.27 -27.86
CA LEU A 503 40.80 -25.52 -27.62
C LEU A 503 41.20 -26.95 -27.99
N ASN A 504 42.35 -27.13 -28.64
CA ASN A 504 42.84 -28.46 -29.06
C ASN A 504 43.20 -29.38 -27.86
N ASN A 505 43.06 -28.90 -26.63
CA ASN A 505 43.48 -29.58 -25.41
C ASN A 505 42.39 -30.52 -24.83
N PHE A 506 41.22 -30.57 -25.46
CA PHE A 506 40.16 -31.51 -25.07
C PHE A 506 40.54 -32.94 -25.49
N GLN A 507 40.40 -33.91 -24.58
CA GLN A 507 40.86 -35.29 -24.83
C GLN A 507 39.84 -36.12 -25.61
N PHE A 508 38.55 -35.81 -25.44
CA PHE A 508 37.45 -36.55 -26.07
C PHE A 508 36.60 -35.58 -26.90
N HIS A 509 36.26 -36.01 -28.11
CA HIS A 509 35.53 -35.22 -29.09
C HIS A 509 34.59 -36.10 -29.92
N GLU A 510 33.34 -35.68 -30.09
CA GLU A 510 32.34 -36.40 -30.89
C GLU A 510 31.52 -35.41 -31.74
N GLY A 511 31.24 -35.77 -33.00
CA GLY A 511 30.40 -34.98 -33.92
C GLY A 511 28.88 -35.15 -33.71
N ARG A 512 28.44 -35.45 -32.49
CA ARG A 512 27.05 -35.77 -32.12
C ARG A 512 26.64 -35.06 -30.83
N SER A 513 25.39 -35.21 -30.41
CA SER A 513 24.86 -34.68 -29.14
C SER A 513 25.12 -35.59 -27.93
N SER A 514 26.02 -36.55 -28.06
CA SER A 514 26.35 -37.53 -27.03
C SER A 514 27.84 -37.83 -27.12
N ILE A 515 28.50 -37.99 -25.98
CA ILE A 515 29.92 -38.35 -25.91
C ILE A 515 30.11 -39.58 -25.03
N THR A 516 30.92 -40.52 -25.51
CA THR A 516 31.34 -41.69 -24.74
C THR A 516 32.78 -41.54 -24.30
N ILE A 517 33.01 -41.38 -23.01
CA ILE A 517 34.34 -41.28 -22.40
C ILE A 517 34.77 -42.68 -21.96
N PRO A 518 35.92 -43.19 -22.42
CA PRO A 518 36.44 -44.47 -21.94
C PRO A 518 36.75 -44.42 -20.45
N TYR A 519 36.76 -45.58 -19.80
CA TYR A 519 37.14 -45.65 -18.39
C TYR A 519 38.53 -45.04 -18.16
N LEU A 520 38.62 -44.08 -17.23
CA LEU A 520 39.85 -43.45 -16.77
C LEU A 520 40.09 -43.85 -15.31
N HIS A 521 41.34 -44.17 -14.97
CA HIS A 521 41.69 -44.62 -13.62
C HIS A 521 41.34 -43.53 -12.58
N LYS A 522 40.56 -43.91 -11.56
CA LYS A 522 39.91 -42.96 -10.64
C LYS A 522 40.83 -42.33 -9.58
N SER A 523 42.05 -42.84 -9.38
CA SER A 523 42.96 -42.26 -8.38
C SER A 523 43.19 -40.80 -8.76
N ASP A 524 42.58 -39.90 -8.01
CA ASP A 524 42.63 -38.44 -8.13
C ASP A 524 41.68 -37.77 -9.15
N MET A 525 40.70 -38.44 -9.78
CA MET A 525 39.72 -37.74 -10.65
C MET A 525 38.61 -37.04 -9.83
N ARG A 526 38.41 -35.73 -10.06
CA ARG A 526 37.37 -34.89 -9.44
C ARG A 526 36.10 -34.76 -10.27
N GLY A 527 36.22 -34.66 -11.59
CA GLY A 527 35.07 -34.40 -12.45
C GLY A 527 35.45 -34.26 -13.92
N PHE A 528 34.57 -33.67 -14.70
CA PHE A 528 34.78 -33.38 -16.12
C PHE A 528 34.32 -31.97 -16.45
N ILE A 529 35.10 -31.29 -17.30
CA ILE A 529 34.62 -30.11 -18.03
C ILE A 529 34.12 -30.61 -19.38
N TYR A 530 32.84 -30.42 -19.64
CA TYR A 530 32.22 -30.76 -20.90
C TYR A 530 32.04 -29.51 -21.76
N TYR A 531 31.98 -29.73 -23.07
CA TYR A 531 31.51 -28.71 -23.99
C TYR A 531 30.50 -29.23 -24.99
N TYR A 532 29.62 -28.32 -25.44
CA TYR A 532 28.70 -28.55 -26.54
C TYR A 532 28.79 -27.40 -27.53
N ILE A 533 28.97 -27.74 -28.81
CA ILE A 533 28.95 -26.79 -29.93
C ILE A 533 27.54 -26.79 -30.51
N PHE A 534 26.92 -25.63 -30.51
CA PHE A 534 25.62 -25.39 -31.09
C PHE A 534 25.75 -24.82 -32.50
N LYS A 535 24.85 -25.24 -33.38
CA LYS A 535 24.73 -24.69 -34.74
C LYS A 535 24.27 -23.23 -34.64
N GLY A 536 24.67 -22.37 -35.57
CA GLY A 536 24.10 -21.03 -35.67
C GLY A 536 22.81 -21.02 -36.49
N GLY A 537 22.05 -19.92 -36.38
CA GLY A 537 20.84 -19.71 -37.18
C GLY A 537 19.68 -20.64 -36.83
N ILE A 538 19.57 -21.03 -35.56
CA ILE A 538 18.51 -21.94 -35.09
C ILE A 538 17.15 -21.22 -34.97
N GLY A 539 17.12 -19.91 -35.22
CA GLY A 539 15.92 -19.08 -35.06
C GLY A 539 14.71 -19.56 -35.87
N ASP A 540 14.90 -20.19 -37.04
CA ASP A 540 13.78 -20.75 -37.79
C ASP A 540 13.16 -22.03 -37.16
N ILE A 541 13.84 -22.66 -36.19
CA ILE A 541 13.44 -23.94 -35.57
C ILE A 541 12.79 -23.74 -34.19
N LEU A 542 13.18 -22.71 -33.43
CA LEU A 542 12.89 -22.60 -32.00
C LEU A 542 12.05 -21.38 -31.57
N VAL A 543 11.42 -20.65 -32.51
CA VAL A 543 10.59 -19.46 -32.19
C VAL A 543 9.51 -19.80 -31.15
N ASP A 544 9.44 -19.01 -30.08
CA ASP A 544 8.38 -18.93 -29.05
C ASP A 544 8.29 -20.00 -27.94
N TYR A 545 9.36 -20.73 -27.57
CA TYR A 545 9.28 -21.70 -26.46
C TYR A 545 10.39 -21.58 -25.40
N ILE A 546 10.04 -21.93 -24.15
CA ILE A 546 10.99 -22.18 -23.06
C ILE A 546 11.56 -23.60 -23.28
N TYR A 547 12.89 -23.72 -23.23
CA TYR A 547 13.59 -24.99 -23.34
C TYR A 547 14.41 -25.24 -22.08
N ASP A 548 14.43 -26.49 -21.65
CA ASP A 548 15.33 -26.96 -20.61
C ASP A 548 16.44 -27.81 -21.23
N ALA A 549 17.69 -27.44 -20.98
CA ALA A 549 18.84 -28.23 -21.35
C ALA A 549 19.14 -29.24 -20.22
N PHE A 550 19.02 -30.52 -20.56
CA PHE A 550 19.32 -31.62 -19.65
C PHE A 550 20.53 -32.40 -20.15
N PHE A 551 21.34 -32.84 -19.20
CA PHE A 551 22.45 -33.75 -19.44
C PHE A 551 22.16 -35.03 -18.69
N ARG A 552 22.20 -36.16 -19.41
CA ARG A 552 21.88 -37.47 -18.85
C ARG A 552 23.07 -38.40 -19.00
N CYS A 553 23.52 -38.99 -17.90
CA CYS A 553 24.43 -40.13 -17.92
C CYS A 553 23.61 -41.41 -18.18
N LYS A 554 23.87 -42.10 -19.30
CA LYS A 554 23.12 -43.33 -19.66
C LYS A 554 23.28 -44.44 -18.63
N GLU A 555 24.48 -44.61 -18.11
CA GLU A 555 24.83 -45.75 -17.27
C GLU A 555 24.25 -45.62 -15.86
N SER A 556 24.23 -44.42 -15.29
CA SER A 556 23.71 -44.17 -13.94
C SER A 556 22.24 -43.74 -13.92
N GLY A 557 21.70 -43.25 -15.04
CA GLY A 557 20.42 -42.56 -15.11
C GLY A 557 20.43 -41.16 -14.48
N TYR A 558 21.58 -40.71 -13.95
CA TYR A 558 21.73 -39.37 -13.38
C TYR A 558 21.43 -38.31 -14.44
N MET A 559 20.62 -37.33 -14.05
CA MET A 559 20.24 -36.22 -14.91
C MET A 559 20.42 -34.93 -14.13
N PHE A 560 21.07 -33.95 -14.75
CA PHE A 560 21.16 -32.60 -14.24
C PHE A 560 20.69 -31.63 -15.31
N SER A 561 20.16 -30.49 -14.87
CA SER A 561 19.74 -29.42 -15.76
C SER A 561 20.71 -28.25 -15.63
N CYS A 562 21.08 -27.71 -16.78
CA CYS A 562 21.65 -26.37 -16.84
C CYS A 562 20.52 -25.45 -17.29
N PRO A 563 20.14 -24.41 -16.52
CA PRO A 563 19.18 -23.42 -17.01
C PRO A 563 19.82 -22.66 -18.19
N VAL A 564 19.51 -23.14 -19.39
CA VAL A 564 19.91 -22.55 -20.66
C VAL A 564 18.68 -21.88 -21.24
N VAL A 565 18.67 -20.56 -21.30
CA VAL A 565 17.68 -19.86 -22.11
C VAL A 565 18.16 -19.99 -23.55
N PHE A 566 17.58 -20.94 -24.28
CA PHE A 566 17.88 -21.11 -25.69
C PHE A 566 17.35 -19.91 -26.48
N LYS A 567 18.24 -19.26 -27.23
CA LYS A 567 17.97 -18.01 -27.95
C LYS A 567 18.45 -18.14 -29.38
N ASP A 568 18.05 -17.18 -30.22
CA ASP A 568 18.54 -17.08 -31.59
C ASP A 568 20.04 -16.80 -31.62
N PHE A 569 20.83 -17.87 -31.68
CA PHE A 569 22.26 -17.80 -31.91
C PHE A 569 22.52 -17.30 -33.33
N ILE A 570 23.11 -16.12 -33.45
CA ILE A 570 23.41 -15.47 -34.74
C ILE A 570 24.53 -16.24 -35.47
N SER A 571 25.39 -16.91 -34.71
CA SER A 571 26.52 -17.73 -35.17
C SER A 571 26.56 -19.07 -34.45
N LYS A 572 27.60 -19.87 -34.65
CA LYS A 572 27.86 -21.04 -33.78
C LYS A 572 28.31 -20.57 -32.40
N HIS A 573 27.96 -21.35 -31.38
CA HIS A 573 28.27 -21.05 -29.98
C HIS A 573 28.77 -22.30 -29.26
N VAL A 574 29.56 -22.08 -28.22
CA VAL A 574 30.05 -23.13 -27.33
C VAL A 574 29.49 -22.89 -25.94
N LEU A 575 29.00 -23.95 -25.31
CA LEU A 575 28.70 -24.03 -23.89
C LEU A 575 29.79 -24.87 -23.23
N PHE A 576 30.42 -24.33 -22.18
CA PHE A 576 31.18 -25.12 -21.22
C PHE A 576 30.39 -25.30 -19.94
N PHE A 577 30.47 -26.49 -19.35
CA PHE A 577 30.01 -26.73 -17.99
C PHE A 577 30.89 -27.75 -17.27
N TYR A 578 30.90 -27.65 -15.94
CA TYR A 578 31.60 -28.59 -15.08
C TYR A 578 30.62 -29.55 -14.41
N GLU A 579 31.03 -30.81 -14.29
CA GLU A 579 30.28 -31.85 -13.59
C GLU A 579 31.20 -32.60 -12.61
N ASP A 580 30.83 -32.61 -11.33
CA ASP A 580 31.56 -33.29 -10.26
C ASP A 580 31.20 -34.79 -10.23
N ILE A 581 32.22 -35.66 -10.22
CA ILE A 581 32.00 -37.11 -10.25
C ILE A 581 31.30 -37.65 -8.98
N SER A 582 31.35 -36.91 -7.87
CA SER A 582 30.68 -37.25 -6.62
C SER A 582 29.15 -37.12 -6.70
N ASN A 583 28.63 -36.22 -7.54
CA ASN A 583 27.18 -36.08 -7.75
C ASN A 583 26.58 -37.35 -8.38
N MET A 584 27.32 -37.98 -9.30
CA MET A 584 26.91 -39.26 -9.88
C MET A 584 26.95 -40.42 -8.88
N LYS A 585 27.83 -40.39 -7.87
CA LYS A 585 27.92 -41.45 -6.85
C LYS A 585 26.71 -41.46 -5.91
N LYS A 586 26.09 -40.30 -5.65
CA LYS A 586 24.91 -40.19 -4.77
C LYS A 586 23.67 -40.91 -5.30
N VAL A 587 23.62 -41.23 -6.59
CA VAL A 587 22.42 -41.78 -7.25
C VAL A 587 22.41 -43.30 -7.37
N ASN A 588 23.56 -43.99 -7.25
CA ASN A 588 23.58 -45.46 -7.20
C ASN A 588 24.89 -45.99 -6.60
N GLU A 589 24.80 -46.74 -5.50
CA GLU A 589 25.92 -47.51 -4.90
C GLU A 589 26.30 -48.76 -5.73
N ALA A 590 25.51 -49.11 -6.77
CA ALA A 590 25.61 -50.38 -7.49
C ALA A 590 26.52 -50.39 -8.73
N TYR A 591 27.09 -49.25 -9.16
CA TYR A 591 27.91 -49.20 -10.38
C TYR A 591 29.42 -49.27 -10.08
N ASP A 592 29.94 -50.49 -10.18
CA ASP A 592 31.34 -50.83 -10.01
C ASP A 592 32.19 -50.45 -11.25
N HIS A 593 32.90 -49.33 -11.11
CA HIS A 593 34.31 -49.08 -11.46
C HIS A 593 34.98 -49.48 -12.80
N CYS A 594 34.32 -49.97 -13.86
CA CYS A 594 35.02 -50.32 -15.13
C CYS A 594 34.31 -49.99 -16.45
N CYS A 595 33.23 -49.20 -16.46
CA CYS A 595 32.48 -48.90 -17.69
C CYS A 595 32.84 -47.54 -18.29
N ASN A 596 32.78 -47.47 -19.63
CA ASN A 596 32.75 -46.21 -20.37
C ASN A 596 31.52 -45.40 -19.91
N ARG A 597 31.64 -44.07 -19.92
CA ARG A 597 30.58 -43.15 -19.53
C ARG A 597 30.01 -42.45 -20.74
N THR A 598 28.71 -42.55 -20.95
CA THR A 598 28.01 -41.87 -22.03
C THR A 598 27.18 -40.73 -21.47
N ILE A 599 27.51 -39.49 -21.85
CA ILE A 599 26.71 -38.31 -21.52
C ILE A 599 25.93 -37.87 -22.74
N ASP A 600 24.61 -37.95 -22.65
CA ASP A 600 23.68 -37.42 -23.64
C ASP A 600 23.26 -36.00 -23.28
N PHE A 601 23.29 -35.12 -24.27
CA PHE A 601 22.59 -33.85 -24.20
C PHE A 601 21.20 -33.98 -24.77
N HIS A 602 20.24 -33.48 -24.01
CA HIS A 602 18.84 -33.36 -24.38
C HIS A 602 18.44 -31.89 -24.32
N LEU A 603 17.75 -31.42 -25.35
CA LEU A 603 17.17 -30.08 -25.39
C LEU A 603 15.67 -30.22 -25.53
N VAL A 604 14.95 -30.09 -24.41
CA VAL A 604 13.52 -30.42 -24.35
C VAL A 604 12.70 -29.14 -24.33
N GLU A 605 11.76 -29.02 -25.27
CA GLU A 605 10.75 -27.96 -25.28
C GLU A 605 9.72 -28.20 -24.17
N CYS A 606 9.59 -27.27 -23.22
CA CYS A 606 8.78 -27.47 -22.00
C CYS A 606 7.29 -27.76 -22.28
N MET A 607 6.75 -27.38 -23.45
CA MET A 607 5.34 -27.59 -23.80
C MET A 607 5.06 -28.84 -24.66
N LYS A 608 6.06 -29.38 -25.36
CA LYS A 608 5.85 -30.49 -26.31
C LYS A 608 6.64 -31.75 -26.00
N GLY A 609 7.66 -31.67 -25.13
CA GLY A 609 8.47 -32.83 -24.73
C GLY A 609 9.36 -33.40 -25.84
N TYR A 610 9.45 -32.75 -27.00
CA TYR A 610 10.35 -33.15 -28.08
C TYR A 610 11.79 -32.77 -27.75
N ASP A 611 12.73 -33.69 -28.02
CA ASP A 611 14.16 -33.46 -27.87
C ASP A 611 14.78 -32.99 -29.20
N TYR A 612 15.26 -31.76 -29.20
CA TYR A 612 15.84 -31.09 -30.36
C TYR A 612 17.38 -31.17 -30.40
N ALA A 613 18.02 -31.85 -29.44
CA ALA A 613 19.48 -31.92 -29.32
C ALA A 613 20.19 -32.26 -30.64
N HIS A 614 19.75 -33.29 -31.35
CA HIS A 614 20.34 -33.71 -32.64
C HIS A 614 20.24 -32.66 -33.76
N ARG A 615 19.25 -31.76 -33.69
CA ARG A 615 19.07 -30.68 -34.67
C ARG A 615 19.98 -29.52 -34.36
N VAL A 616 20.24 -29.26 -33.09
CA VAL A 616 20.82 -28.02 -32.59
C VAL A 616 22.29 -28.17 -32.21
N VAL A 617 22.71 -29.33 -31.70
CA VAL A 617 24.11 -29.63 -31.40
C VAL A 617 24.83 -30.11 -32.65
N LYS A 618 26.02 -29.55 -32.89
CA LYS A 618 26.94 -29.97 -33.96
C LYS A 618 27.99 -30.96 -33.45
N GLY A 619 28.40 -30.83 -32.20
CA GLY A 619 29.38 -31.72 -31.58
C GLY A 619 29.54 -31.43 -30.10
N CYS A 620 30.25 -32.30 -29.42
CA CYS A 620 30.56 -32.18 -28.00
C CYS A 620 31.93 -32.75 -27.69
N GLY A 621 32.44 -32.47 -26.49
CA GLY A 621 33.71 -32.98 -26.02
C GLY A 621 33.83 -32.90 -24.50
N ALA A 622 34.92 -33.44 -23.97
CA ALA A 622 35.18 -33.45 -22.52
C ALA A 622 36.68 -33.43 -22.17
N ILE A 623 36.99 -32.80 -21.05
CA ILE A 623 38.30 -32.83 -20.36
C ILE A 623 38.11 -33.48 -18.99
N PRO A 624 38.87 -34.53 -18.65
CA PRO A 624 38.92 -35.03 -17.28
C PRO A 624 39.67 -34.06 -16.37
N VAL A 625 39.12 -33.84 -15.18
CA VAL A 625 39.69 -32.96 -14.14
C VAL A 625 40.21 -33.81 -12.99
N TYR A 626 41.48 -33.64 -12.66
CA TYR A 626 42.17 -34.37 -11.59
C TYR A 626 42.47 -33.44 -10.39
N ALA A 627 42.54 -34.00 -9.18
CA ALA A 627 42.68 -33.31 -7.91
C ALA A 627 44.10 -32.77 -7.65
N SER A 628 45.11 -33.24 -8.37
CA SER A 628 46.50 -32.79 -8.25
C SER A 628 46.75 -31.49 -9.02
N GLU A 629 47.67 -30.63 -8.53
CA GLU A 629 48.14 -29.41 -9.23
C GLU A 629 48.61 -29.68 -10.68
N LEU A 630 49.01 -30.92 -11.02
CA LEU A 630 49.32 -31.40 -12.38
C LEU A 630 48.17 -31.20 -13.40
N GLY A 631 46.91 -31.04 -12.94
CA GLY A 631 45.78 -30.73 -13.82
C GLY A 631 45.88 -29.36 -14.51
N LEU A 632 46.58 -28.40 -13.89
CA LEU A 632 46.86 -27.08 -14.47
C LEU A 632 47.97 -27.13 -15.53
N ASP A 633 48.92 -28.07 -15.40
CA ASP A 633 50.01 -28.27 -16.36
C ASP A 633 49.53 -28.86 -17.71
N MET A 634 48.34 -29.48 -17.75
CA MET A 634 47.76 -30.06 -18.97
C MET A 634 47.43 -29.04 -20.08
N LEU A 635 47.33 -27.74 -19.76
CA LEU A 635 47.09 -26.67 -20.74
C LEU A 635 48.38 -25.93 -21.16
N GLY A 636 49.56 -26.37 -20.71
CA GLY A 636 50.84 -25.76 -21.08
C GLY A 636 51.12 -24.39 -20.45
N GLY A 637 50.36 -24.00 -19.41
CA GLY A 637 50.53 -22.73 -18.72
C GLY A 637 51.64 -22.77 -17.68
N SER A 638 52.78 -22.15 -17.98
CA SER A 638 53.81 -21.85 -16.97
C SER A 638 53.29 -20.82 -15.97
N SER A 639 52.55 -21.25 -14.94
CA SER A 639 52.14 -20.38 -13.83
C SER A 639 53.05 -20.58 -12.61
N LYS A 640 54.36 -20.41 -12.81
CA LYS A 640 55.23 -19.99 -11.70
C LYS A 640 54.94 -18.51 -11.45
N ASN A 641 53.94 -18.22 -10.62
CA ASN A 641 53.80 -17.04 -9.75
C ASN A 641 52.31 -16.82 -9.43
N CYS A 642 51.85 -17.24 -8.25
CA CYS A 642 50.75 -16.61 -7.50
C CYS A 642 50.71 -17.19 -6.07
N PHE A 643 51.10 -16.36 -5.10
CA PHE A 643 50.59 -16.37 -3.73
C PHE A 643 49.58 -15.23 -3.61
#